data_AF-A0A952WE00-F1
#
_entry.id   AF-A0A952WE00-F1
#
_cell.length_a   1.000
_cell.length_b   1.000
_cell.length_c   1.000
_cell.angle_alpha   90.00
_cell.angle_beta   90.00
_cell.angle_gamma   90.00
#
_symmetry.space_group_name_H-M   'P 1'
#
loop_
_entity.id
_entity.type
_entity.pdbx_description
1 polymer ?
#
loop_
_entity_poly.entity_id
_entity_poly.type
_entity_poly.pdbx_seq_one_letter_code
_entity_poly.pdbx_strand_id
1 'polypeptide(L)'
;MPKYNIDDILSDLGVPKSKDTPAKTGKKPGDEGPRRHRIDQEEESFSPLPPMPANQRLYGEEAQRIADPAVKRAPSAAPKSAVGRALNEIYTPETDASAPSGGAVQIGDLLVSRGIITAQQLTTAQSVVRQTPGKRIEDVIIEQGVEEEKVLPVVAELAGVPFERIDLNKGLEGGFDGRLLQRLGFDYCKAKSVIPLRTEGMRIIVGSPRPNDIFLLDEVRTRLHATSVKLVMVTNADIRGALDIVGAGQSKEEDLAEILSNVDEADVQVEKMEVQTTDLEKEASESPVIRTVNYIIQTAQRDGASDIHIEPSEKKLKVRFRIDGELFEMMNPPPGMASAIISRLKIMANLDIAERRIPQDGRVRCTVQGRKLDLRMSTLPTNGGEKVVLRILDTKAINVQLEDLGFHDDTLVVWKKLVDAPHGIVLVTGPTGSGKTTTLYSSLRQLDKNSMNISTVEDPIEYHLDGITQTQVHEKIGMNFATALRALLRQDPDVIMVGEIRDMETAQIAVQAALTGHLVLSTLHTNDAPSSLTRLVNIGLEPFLVGAAVNGVLAQRLVRRLCNHCKAQEKPGEELATFLEMQGLDSGLTWVAKGCEKCRQTGFSGRVGIYELLTTDDQLRDVIARNPNVAEFRRTCIERGMVTLRGDGMRKVGAGITTVHEILRVTEANA
;
A
#
# COMPACT_ATOMS: atom_id res chain seq x y z
N MET A 1 -47.22 -9.61 15.25
CA MET A 1 -48.08 -10.10 14.15
C MET A 1 -47.18 -10.56 13.00
N PRO A 2 -47.64 -11.47 12.12
CA PRO A 2 -46.93 -12.70 11.77
C PRO A 2 -45.56 -12.45 11.14
N LYS A 3 -44.57 -13.24 11.57
CA LYS A 3 -43.25 -13.33 10.95
C LYS A 3 -43.45 -13.96 9.56
N TYR A 4 -43.04 -13.27 8.50
CA TYR A 4 -43.05 -13.85 7.16
C TYR A 4 -42.03 -14.98 7.12
N ASN A 5 -42.51 -16.18 6.79
CA ASN A 5 -41.69 -17.35 6.57
C ASN A 5 -41.15 -17.31 5.14
N ILE A 6 -39.83 -17.43 4.98
CA ILE A 6 -39.14 -17.41 3.69
C ILE A 6 -39.68 -18.49 2.74
N ASP A 7 -40.19 -19.59 3.30
CA ASP A 7 -40.82 -20.68 2.56
C ASP A 7 -42.11 -20.28 1.83
N ASP A 8 -42.85 -19.31 2.34
CA ASP A 8 -44.11 -18.84 1.74
C ASP A 8 -43.82 -17.90 0.56
N ILE A 9 -42.78 -17.06 0.69
CA ILE A 9 -42.31 -16.17 -0.39
C ILE A 9 -41.75 -16.97 -1.56
N LEU A 10 -41.01 -18.06 -1.28
CA LEU A 10 -40.47 -18.93 -2.32
C LEU A 10 -41.55 -19.77 -3.03
N SER A 11 -42.65 -20.06 -2.34
CA SER A 11 -43.82 -20.74 -2.93
C SER A 11 -44.60 -19.80 -3.86
N ASP A 12 -44.78 -18.53 -3.47
CA ASP A 12 -45.44 -17.52 -4.30
C ASP A 12 -44.64 -17.15 -5.56
N LEU A 13 -43.33 -17.42 -5.58
CA LEU A 13 -42.43 -17.23 -6.72
C LEU A 13 -42.27 -18.49 -7.61
N GLY A 14 -43.01 -19.56 -7.35
CA GLY A 14 -43.07 -20.74 -8.23
C GLY A 14 -41.82 -21.62 -8.25
N VAL A 15 -40.99 -21.59 -7.20
CA VAL A 15 -39.77 -22.41 -7.10
C VAL A 15 -40.11 -23.79 -6.52
N PRO A 16 -39.84 -24.91 -7.23
CA PRO A 16 -40.18 -26.25 -6.72
C PRO A 16 -39.24 -26.67 -5.57
N LYS A 17 -39.82 -27.12 -4.44
CA LYS A 17 -39.07 -27.62 -3.28
C LYS A 17 -38.40 -28.97 -3.60
N SER A 18 -37.09 -29.07 -3.35
CA SER A 18 -36.38 -30.35 -3.36
C SER A 18 -36.81 -31.22 -2.17
N LYS A 19 -37.13 -32.48 -2.44
CA LYS A 19 -37.38 -33.49 -1.41
C LYS A 19 -36.04 -34.01 -0.91
N ASP A 20 -35.78 -33.91 0.39
CA ASP A 20 -35.25 -34.99 1.23
C ASP A 20 -34.79 -34.47 2.61
N THR A 21 -35.59 -34.67 3.66
CA THR A 21 -35.14 -35.20 4.97
C THR A 21 -36.33 -35.47 5.93
N PRO A 22 -36.23 -36.45 6.85
CA PRO A 22 -37.38 -37.04 7.53
C PRO A 22 -37.70 -36.44 8.91
N ALA A 23 -38.96 -36.61 9.29
CA ALA A 23 -39.61 -36.13 10.51
C ALA A 23 -39.18 -36.84 11.81
N LYS A 24 -39.19 -36.10 12.93
CA LYS A 24 -39.52 -36.63 14.28
C LYS A 24 -40.26 -35.60 15.15
N THR A 25 -41.53 -35.92 15.44
CA THR A 25 -42.27 -35.86 16.73
C THR A 25 -41.56 -35.17 17.92
N GLY A 26 -42.12 -34.29 18.75
CA GLY A 26 -43.50 -33.99 19.15
C GLY A 26 -43.58 -33.95 20.70
N LYS A 27 -44.07 -32.85 21.31
CA LYS A 27 -44.84 -32.78 22.59
C LYS A 27 -45.09 -31.34 23.07
N LYS A 28 -46.36 -31.02 23.35
CA LYS A 28 -46.89 -29.93 24.21
C LYS A 28 -46.77 -30.33 25.70
N PRO A 29 -46.74 -29.42 26.70
CA PRO A 29 -47.85 -28.55 27.17
C PRO A 29 -47.35 -27.12 27.50
N GLY A 30 -48.09 -26.10 27.94
CA GLY A 30 -49.42 -25.91 28.51
C GLY A 30 -49.48 -24.44 29.00
N ASP A 31 -50.69 -23.94 29.15
CA ASP A 31 -51.13 -22.57 29.41
C ASP A 31 -50.69 -22.03 30.78
N GLU A 32 -50.20 -20.77 30.88
CA GLU A 32 -50.28 -19.93 32.09
C GLU A 32 -49.86 -18.47 31.81
N GLY A 33 -50.76 -17.53 32.11
CA GLY A 33 -50.61 -16.07 31.91
C GLY A 33 -49.73 -15.35 32.96
N PRO A 34 -49.61 -14.01 32.86
CA PRO A 34 -48.42 -13.28 33.30
C PRO A 34 -48.49 -12.85 34.77
N ARG A 35 -47.41 -13.08 35.53
CA ARG A 35 -47.23 -12.49 36.87
C ARG A 35 -46.47 -11.16 36.77
N ARG A 36 -47.17 -10.07 37.09
CA ARG A 36 -46.61 -8.78 37.45
C ARG A 36 -45.99 -8.87 38.86
N HIS A 37 -44.82 -8.27 39.07
CA HIS A 37 -44.45 -7.73 40.38
C HIS A 37 -43.98 -6.29 40.23
N ARG A 38 -44.55 -5.46 41.09
CA ARG A 38 -44.38 -4.02 41.26
C ARG A 38 -43.84 -3.84 42.67
N ILE A 39 -42.68 -3.21 42.83
CA ILE A 39 -42.33 -2.45 44.04
C ILE A 39 -41.62 -1.19 43.53
N ASP A 40 -42.31 -0.07 43.70
CA ASP A 40 -41.77 1.28 43.61
C ASP A 40 -41.09 1.63 44.96
N GLN A 41 -40.23 2.66 44.91
CA GLN A 41 -39.71 3.48 46.01
C GLN A 41 -38.32 3.11 46.58
N GLU A 42 -37.29 3.82 46.10
CA GLU A 42 -36.50 4.73 46.95
C GLU A 42 -35.74 5.72 46.04
N GLU A 43 -36.01 7.01 46.26
CA GLU A 43 -35.29 8.14 45.68
C GLU A 43 -33.94 8.33 46.39
N GLU A 44 -33.00 8.99 45.69
CA GLU A 44 -31.79 9.64 46.22
C GLU A 44 -30.69 8.75 46.82
N SER A 45 -29.66 8.44 46.01
CA SER A 45 -28.29 8.86 46.33
C SER A 45 -27.33 8.54 45.17
N PHE A 46 -26.77 9.60 44.60
CA PHE A 46 -25.50 9.52 43.88
C PHE A 46 -24.45 8.94 44.84
N SER A 47 -23.84 7.80 44.48
CA SER A 47 -22.63 7.35 45.16
C SER A 47 -21.39 7.79 44.36
N PRO A 48 -20.40 8.44 44.99
CA PRO A 48 -19.31 9.11 44.29
C PRO A 48 -18.28 8.12 43.76
N LEU A 49 -17.59 8.52 42.70
CA LEU A 49 -16.36 7.86 42.23
C LEU A 49 -15.39 7.61 43.40
N PRO A 50 -14.69 6.47 43.42
CA PRO A 50 -13.73 6.17 44.48
C PRO A 50 -12.61 7.24 44.51
N PRO A 51 -12.11 7.62 45.70
CA PRO A 51 -11.10 8.66 45.81
C PRO A 51 -9.79 8.21 45.17
N MET A 52 -9.16 9.11 44.43
CA MET A 52 -7.83 8.89 43.85
C MET A 52 -6.81 8.61 44.97
N PRO A 53 -5.87 7.66 44.77
CA PRO A 53 -4.78 7.44 45.69
C PRO A 53 -3.89 8.70 45.76
N ALA A 54 -3.47 9.05 46.97
CA ALA A 54 -2.88 10.35 47.35
C ALA A 54 -1.52 10.72 46.72
N ASN A 55 -1.11 10.12 45.60
CA ASN A 55 0.21 10.32 44.97
C ASN A 55 0.17 10.64 43.46
N GLN A 56 -0.90 11.24 42.94
CA GLN A 56 -0.90 11.77 41.56
C GLN A 56 -0.63 13.29 41.55
N ARG A 57 0.51 13.69 40.97
CA ARG A 57 0.83 15.09 40.66
C ARG A 57 0.22 15.47 39.31
N LEU A 58 -0.40 16.65 39.26
CA LEU A 58 -0.92 17.31 38.05
C LEU A 58 0.22 17.67 37.08
N TYR A 59 -0.08 17.61 35.79
CA TYR A 59 0.86 17.88 34.70
C TYR A 59 1.13 19.39 34.59
N GLY A 60 2.40 19.78 34.73
CA GLY A 60 2.89 21.13 34.43
C GLY A 60 3.22 21.98 35.67
N GLU A 61 4.41 21.76 36.24
CA GLU A 61 5.22 22.79 36.94
C GLU A 61 6.65 22.25 37.16
N GLU A 62 7.67 23.09 36.90
CA GLU A 62 9.09 22.71 36.81
C GLU A 62 9.82 22.65 38.17
N ALA A 63 10.80 21.74 38.20
CA ALA A 63 12.03 21.69 39.01
C ALA A 63 11.96 21.42 40.53
N GLN A 64 12.38 20.21 40.94
CA GLN A 64 13.66 19.98 41.63
C GLN A 64 13.86 18.48 41.95
N ARG A 65 15.10 18.00 41.78
CA ARG A 65 15.51 16.59 41.86
C ARG A 65 15.38 16.05 43.29
N ILE A 66 14.49 15.08 43.50
CA ILE A 66 14.48 14.21 44.69
C ILE A 66 14.54 12.76 44.17
N ALA A 67 15.52 12.00 44.67
CA ALA A 67 15.86 10.66 44.20
C ALA A 67 14.87 9.59 44.71
N ASP A 68 14.43 8.72 43.81
CA ASP A 68 13.50 7.62 44.08
C ASP A 68 14.18 6.48 44.88
N PRO A 69 13.63 6.04 46.04
CA PRO A 69 14.19 4.97 46.87
C PRO A 69 14.13 3.55 46.27
N ALA A 70 13.47 3.35 45.11
CA ALA A 70 13.38 2.02 44.47
C ALA A 70 14.51 1.72 43.46
N VAL A 71 15.45 2.63 43.24
CA VAL A 71 16.60 2.41 42.35
C VAL A 71 17.79 1.84 43.12
N LYS A 72 18.01 0.52 43.04
CA LYS A 72 19.27 -0.10 43.49
C LYS A 72 20.42 0.35 42.57
N ARG A 73 21.26 1.26 43.07
CA ARG A 73 22.55 1.59 42.45
C ARG A 73 23.52 0.40 42.62
N ALA A 74 23.95 -0.19 41.51
CA ALA A 74 25.03 -1.17 41.51
C ALA A 74 26.41 -0.47 41.64
N PRO A 75 27.34 -0.98 42.47
CA PRO A 75 28.70 -0.45 42.55
C PRO A 75 29.58 -0.95 41.40
N SER A 76 30.47 -0.08 40.95
CA SER A 76 31.49 -0.31 39.93
C SER A 76 32.64 -1.18 40.45
N ALA A 77 32.89 -2.33 39.81
CA ALA A 77 34.21 -2.93 39.56
C ALA A 77 34.02 -4.27 38.83
N ALA A 78 34.80 -4.50 37.77
CA ALA A 78 34.69 -5.67 36.90
C ALA A 78 35.13 -6.99 37.57
N PRO A 79 34.42 -8.09 37.29
CA PRO A 79 35.06 -9.39 37.16
C PRO A 79 34.67 -10.13 35.87
N LYS A 80 35.70 -10.79 35.33
CA LYS A 80 35.81 -11.68 34.18
C LYS A 80 34.50 -12.39 33.77
N SER A 81 34.10 -12.17 32.52
CA SER A 81 32.89 -12.72 31.92
C SER A 81 32.83 -14.24 32.00
N ALA A 82 31.78 -14.74 32.63
CA ALA A 82 31.31 -16.12 32.62
C ALA A 82 30.72 -16.54 31.26
N VAL A 83 31.35 -16.13 30.16
CA VAL A 83 31.00 -16.54 28.78
C VAL A 83 31.74 -17.83 28.40
N GLY A 84 32.85 -18.15 29.09
CA GLY A 84 33.68 -19.33 28.81
C GLY A 84 33.06 -20.69 29.14
N ARG A 85 31.91 -20.75 29.84
CA ARG A 85 31.21 -22.03 30.09
C ARG A 85 30.09 -22.33 29.09
N ALA A 86 29.48 -21.31 28.48
CA ALA A 86 28.44 -21.51 27.45
C ALA A 86 29.03 -21.86 26.07
N LEU A 87 30.33 -21.58 25.85
CA LEU A 87 31.05 -21.91 24.61
C LEU A 87 31.42 -23.40 24.49
N ASN A 88 31.44 -24.16 25.60
CA ASN A 88 31.75 -25.59 25.58
C ASN A 88 30.54 -26.49 25.25
N GLU A 89 29.33 -25.94 25.13
CA GLU A 89 28.12 -26.70 24.74
C GLU A 89 27.75 -26.52 23.26
N ILE A 90 28.44 -25.63 22.53
CA ILE A 90 28.15 -25.32 21.11
C ILE A 90 29.17 -25.96 20.15
N TYR A 91 30.22 -26.61 20.67
CA TYR A 91 31.26 -27.23 19.85
C TYR A 91 31.87 -28.48 20.51
N THR A 92 31.54 -29.66 20.00
CA THR A 92 32.34 -30.89 20.17
C THR A 92 33.03 -31.16 18.83
N PRO A 93 34.33 -30.91 18.69
CA PRO A 93 35.05 -31.38 17.52
C PRO A 93 35.14 -32.90 17.59
N GLU A 94 34.81 -33.58 16.49
CA GLU A 94 35.19 -34.98 16.30
C GLU A 94 36.70 -35.08 16.47
N THR A 95 37.10 -35.91 17.43
CA THR A 95 38.49 -36.14 17.81
C THR A 95 39.21 -36.90 16.72
N ASP A 96 40.16 -36.25 16.06
CA ASP A 96 41.41 -36.89 15.67
C ASP A 96 42.59 -36.07 16.16
N ALA A 97 43.63 -36.80 16.55
CA ALA A 97 44.62 -36.41 17.53
C ALA A 97 45.57 -35.26 17.12
N SER A 98 46.03 -34.54 18.15
CA SER A 98 47.28 -33.79 18.26
C SER A 98 47.45 -32.49 17.45
N ALA A 99 47.33 -31.35 18.13
CA ALA A 99 48.13 -30.16 17.82
C ALA A 99 48.47 -29.39 19.11
N PRO A 100 49.68 -28.80 19.23
CA PRO A 100 50.28 -28.45 20.52
C PRO A 100 49.89 -27.06 21.00
N SER A 101 49.91 -26.88 22.32
CA SER A 101 49.87 -25.58 22.99
C SER A 101 51.10 -24.72 22.62
N GLY A 102 50.94 -23.84 21.61
CA GLY A 102 51.95 -22.87 21.18
C GLY A 102 51.43 -21.44 21.33
N GLY A 103 52.27 -20.51 21.80
CA GLY A 103 51.91 -19.11 22.08
C GLY A 103 51.24 -18.39 20.90
N ALA A 104 50.44 -17.36 21.21
CA ALA A 104 49.66 -16.60 20.22
C ALA A 104 50.55 -16.12 19.06
N VAL A 105 50.50 -16.83 17.94
CA VAL A 105 51.25 -16.51 16.73
C VAL A 105 50.73 -15.18 16.21
N GLN A 106 51.56 -14.15 16.23
CA GLN A 106 51.19 -12.86 15.67
C GLN A 106 51.24 -12.96 14.14
N ILE A 107 50.20 -12.44 13.47
CA ILE A 107 50.09 -12.44 12.02
C ILE A 107 51.32 -11.85 11.31
N GLY A 108 51.94 -10.83 11.90
CA GLY A 108 53.16 -10.22 11.38
C GLY A 108 54.33 -11.21 11.27
N ASP A 109 54.53 -12.03 12.29
CA ASP A 109 55.61 -13.02 12.31
C ASP A 109 55.35 -14.15 11.31
N LEU A 110 54.08 -14.52 11.14
CA LEU A 110 53.67 -15.52 10.16
C LEU A 110 53.87 -15.02 8.71
N LEU A 111 53.60 -13.74 8.44
CA LEU A 111 53.87 -13.14 7.13
C LEU A 111 55.38 -13.02 6.82
N VAL A 112 56.21 -12.73 7.83
CA VAL A 112 57.68 -12.70 7.69
C VAL A 112 58.25 -14.11 7.44
N SER A 113 57.82 -15.10 8.23
CA SER A 113 58.30 -16.49 8.09
C SER A 113 57.96 -17.11 6.72
N ARG A 114 56.86 -16.68 6.09
CA ARG A 114 56.48 -17.10 4.72
C ARG A 114 57.12 -16.27 3.61
N GLY A 115 57.97 -15.29 3.95
CA GLY A 115 58.66 -14.43 2.99
C GLY A 115 57.72 -13.47 2.24
N ILE A 116 56.51 -13.24 2.75
CA ILE A 116 55.52 -12.34 2.11
C ILE A 116 55.88 -10.88 2.39
N ILE A 117 56.45 -10.60 3.57
CA ILE A 117 56.92 -9.28 3.97
C ILE A 117 58.32 -9.36 4.57
N THR A 118 59.07 -8.26 4.48
CA THR A 118 60.36 -8.12 5.16
C THR A 118 60.19 -7.70 6.63
N ALA A 119 61.18 -8.01 7.47
CA ALA A 119 61.19 -7.55 8.87
C ALA A 119 61.13 -6.02 9.01
N GLN A 120 61.67 -5.30 8.02
CA GLN A 120 61.59 -3.84 7.96
C GLN A 120 60.17 -3.34 7.68
N GLN A 121 59.47 -3.95 6.71
CA GLN A 121 58.06 -3.66 6.42
C GLN A 121 57.15 -3.95 7.62
N LEU A 122 57.40 -5.07 8.33
CA LEU A 122 56.65 -5.38 9.55
C LEU A 122 56.83 -4.30 10.63
N THR A 123 58.07 -3.85 10.85
CA THR A 123 58.37 -2.80 11.84
C THR A 123 57.68 -1.48 11.49
N THR A 124 57.66 -1.12 10.20
CA THR A 124 56.94 0.06 9.71
C THR A 124 55.42 -0.08 9.84
N ALA A 125 54.85 -1.26 9.55
CA ALA A 125 53.42 -1.48 9.75
C ALA A 125 53.03 -1.38 11.24
N GLN A 126 53.84 -1.93 12.14
CA GLN A 126 53.62 -1.85 13.58
C GLN A 126 53.68 -0.41 14.10
N SER A 127 54.56 0.44 13.57
CA SER A 127 54.63 1.86 13.98
C SER A 127 53.38 2.64 13.54
N VAL A 128 52.87 2.39 12.33
CA VAL A 128 51.64 3.01 11.80
C VAL A 128 50.40 2.58 12.59
N VAL A 129 50.28 1.30 12.95
CA VAL A 129 49.19 0.79 13.80
C VAL A 129 49.23 1.41 15.19
N ARG A 130 50.42 1.60 15.79
CA ARG A 130 50.56 2.28 17.08
C ARG A 130 50.14 3.75 17.04
N GLN A 131 50.34 4.42 15.91
CA GLN A 131 49.95 5.82 15.71
C GLN A 131 48.48 6.00 15.30
N THR A 132 47.82 4.93 14.83
CA THR A 132 46.45 4.98 14.30
C THR A 132 45.54 3.99 15.02
N PRO A 133 44.89 4.38 16.14
CA PRO A 133 43.97 3.51 16.87
C PRO A 133 42.84 3.01 15.96
N GLY A 134 42.67 1.70 15.87
CA GLY A 134 41.59 1.05 15.10
C GLY A 134 41.98 0.54 13.71
N LYS A 135 43.16 0.88 13.17
CA LYS A 135 43.70 0.19 11.98
C LYS A 135 44.34 -1.13 12.37
N ARG A 136 44.12 -2.17 11.57
CA ARG A 136 44.71 -3.50 11.78
C ARG A 136 45.98 -3.65 10.94
N ILE A 137 46.84 -4.56 11.37
CA ILE A 137 48.17 -4.70 10.77
C ILE A 137 48.10 -5.24 9.34
N GLU A 138 47.15 -6.14 9.04
CA GLU A 138 46.89 -6.65 7.70
C GLU A 138 46.46 -5.57 6.72
N ASP A 139 45.59 -4.64 7.16
CA ASP A 139 45.11 -3.52 6.34
C ASP A 139 46.28 -2.56 6.00
N VAL A 140 47.18 -2.31 6.98
CA VAL A 140 48.37 -1.46 6.79
C VAL A 140 49.40 -2.11 5.87
N ILE A 141 49.58 -3.43 5.95
CA ILE A 141 50.50 -4.16 5.07
C ILE A 141 50.01 -4.13 3.62
N ILE A 142 48.70 -4.24 3.39
CA ILE A 142 48.10 -4.10 2.07
C ILE A 142 48.29 -2.66 1.54
N GLU A 143 48.08 -1.64 2.39
CA GLU A 143 48.32 -0.22 2.05
C GLU A 143 49.80 0.07 1.69
N GLN A 144 50.75 -0.71 2.22
CA GLN A 144 52.19 -0.62 1.88
C GLN A 144 52.54 -1.26 0.53
N GLY A 145 51.55 -1.78 -0.21
CA GLY A 145 51.72 -2.31 -1.56
C GLY A 145 51.87 -3.83 -1.65
N VAL A 146 51.58 -4.57 -0.58
CA VAL A 146 51.55 -6.04 -0.61
C VAL A 146 50.19 -6.51 -1.14
N GLU A 147 50.20 -7.43 -2.10
CA GLU A 147 48.99 -7.97 -2.72
C GLU A 147 48.08 -8.68 -1.70
N GLU A 148 46.78 -8.35 -1.70
CA GLU A 148 45.77 -8.97 -0.82
C GLU A 148 45.76 -10.51 -0.94
N GLU A 149 46.06 -11.01 -2.14
CA GLU A 149 46.08 -12.43 -2.48
C GLU A 149 47.11 -13.24 -1.68
N LYS A 150 48.18 -12.57 -1.21
CA LYS A 150 49.23 -13.18 -0.39
C LYS A 150 48.95 -13.03 1.10
N VAL A 151 48.24 -11.97 1.51
CA VAL A 151 48.01 -11.64 2.92
C VAL A 151 46.76 -12.32 3.47
N LEU A 152 45.63 -12.28 2.74
CA LEU A 152 44.34 -12.78 3.23
C LEU A 152 44.27 -14.31 3.46
N PRO A 153 44.97 -15.18 2.72
CA PRO A 153 45.02 -16.61 3.05
C PRO A 153 45.64 -16.88 4.42
N VAL A 154 46.65 -16.10 4.81
CA VAL A 154 47.31 -16.21 6.14
C VAL A 154 46.36 -15.74 7.25
N VAL A 155 45.58 -14.69 6.99
CA VAL A 155 44.51 -14.22 7.89
C VAL A 155 43.43 -15.29 8.06
N ALA A 156 43.01 -15.93 6.96
CA ALA A 156 41.98 -16.96 6.96
C ALA A 156 42.40 -18.19 7.78
N GLU A 157 43.65 -18.63 7.62
CA GLU A 157 44.24 -19.73 8.38
C GLU A 157 44.28 -19.45 9.89
N LEU A 158 44.74 -18.26 10.30
CA LEU A 158 44.75 -17.86 11.71
C LEU A 158 43.34 -17.75 12.31
N ALA A 159 42.34 -17.42 11.50
CA ALA A 159 40.94 -17.31 11.92
C ALA A 159 40.15 -18.64 11.81
N GLY A 160 40.76 -19.70 11.25
CA GLY A 160 40.09 -20.99 11.07
C GLY A 160 38.95 -20.98 10.05
N VAL A 161 38.98 -20.06 9.08
CA VAL A 161 37.97 -19.95 8.01
C VAL A 161 38.60 -20.27 6.64
N PRO A 162 37.84 -20.89 5.71
CA PRO A 162 38.35 -21.16 4.37
C PRO A 162 38.56 -19.85 3.57
N PHE A 163 39.52 -19.88 2.65
CA PHE A 163 39.77 -18.81 1.68
C PHE A 163 39.46 -19.31 0.27
N GLU A 164 38.66 -18.56 -0.49
CA GLU A 164 38.30 -18.88 -1.87
C GLU A 164 38.56 -17.68 -2.79
N ARG A 165 38.82 -17.95 -4.07
CA ARG A 165 38.94 -16.93 -5.13
C ARG A 165 37.75 -16.99 -6.06
N ILE A 166 37.30 -15.82 -6.50
CA ILE A 166 36.25 -15.69 -7.51
C ILE A 166 36.92 -15.64 -8.89
N ASP A 167 36.53 -16.54 -9.78
CA ASP A 167 37.03 -16.60 -11.16
C ASP A 167 36.26 -15.61 -12.04
N LEU A 168 36.74 -14.37 -12.09
CA LEU A 168 36.11 -13.29 -12.85
C LEU A 168 36.00 -13.57 -14.36
N ASN A 169 36.84 -14.45 -14.91
CA ASN A 169 36.83 -14.78 -16.35
C ASN A 169 35.62 -15.64 -16.75
N LYS A 170 34.96 -16.29 -15.80
CA LYS A 170 33.77 -17.14 -16.04
C LYS A 170 32.44 -16.39 -15.85
N GLY A 171 32.47 -15.08 -15.68
CA GLY A 171 31.26 -14.26 -15.54
C GLY A 171 30.41 -14.69 -14.34
N LEU A 172 29.10 -14.90 -14.57
CA LEU A 172 28.15 -15.32 -13.52
C LEU A 172 28.40 -16.74 -12.98
N GLU A 173 29.21 -17.57 -13.66
CA GLU A 173 29.64 -18.88 -13.17
C GLU A 173 30.98 -18.81 -12.42
N GLY A 174 31.49 -17.60 -12.16
CA GLY A 174 32.77 -17.33 -11.51
C GLY A 174 32.86 -17.64 -10.01
N GLY A 175 31.87 -18.30 -9.43
CA GLY A 175 31.87 -18.69 -8.00
C GLY A 175 31.08 -17.76 -7.08
N PHE A 176 30.15 -16.96 -7.60
CA PHE A 176 29.19 -16.19 -6.82
C PHE A 176 27.76 -16.33 -7.36
N ASP A 177 26.76 -16.14 -6.49
CA ASP A 177 25.35 -16.34 -6.84
C ASP A 177 24.67 -14.99 -7.12
N GLY A 178 24.46 -14.69 -8.41
CA GLY A 178 23.83 -13.45 -8.86
C GLY A 178 22.39 -13.25 -8.35
N ARG A 179 21.62 -14.33 -8.12
CA ARG A 179 20.25 -14.22 -7.61
C ARG A 179 20.24 -13.87 -6.13
N LEU A 180 21.13 -14.49 -5.35
CA LEU A 180 21.32 -14.12 -3.94
C LEU A 180 21.88 -12.70 -3.80
N LEU A 181 22.77 -12.28 -4.71
CA LEU A 181 23.33 -10.94 -4.73
C LEU A 181 22.23 -9.90 -4.99
N GLN A 182 21.33 -10.14 -5.94
CA GLN A 182 20.16 -9.29 -6.18
C GLN A 182 19.24 -9.20 -4.96
N ARG A 183 19.02 -10.31 -4.25
CA ARG A 183 18.21 -10.34 -3.01
C ARG A 183 18.87 -9.58 -1.86
N LEU A 184 20.20 -9.69 -1.72
CA LEU A 184 20.94 -8.97 -0.68
C LEU A 184 21.05 -7.47 -0.99
N GLY A 185 21.04 -7.12 -2.29
CA GLY A 185 21.07 -5.77 -2.81
C GLY A 185 22.49 -5.34 -3.19
N PHE A 186 22.66 -4.83 -4.40
CA PHE A 186 23.95 -4.41 -4.95
C PHE A 186 24.66 -3.37 -4.06
N ASP A 187 23.95 -2.30 -3.68
CA ASP A 187 24.49 -1.23 -2.84
C ASP A 187 24.90 -1.75 -1.45
N TYR A 188 24.18 -2.74 -0.93
CA TYR A 188 24.51 -3.34 0.37
C TYR A 188 25.78 -4.18 0.28
N CYS A 189 25.90 -5.04 -0.73
CA CYS A 189 27.11 -5.83 -1.01
C CYS A 189 28.34 -4.92 -1.17
N LYS A 190 28.18 -3.81 -1.89
CA LYS A 190 29.23 -2.79 -2.10
C LYS A 190 29.60 -2.05 -0.81
N ALA A 191 28.62 -1.60 -0.03
CA ALA A 191 28.85 -0.83 1.19
C ALA A 191 29.45 -1.66 2.33
N LYS A 192 29.09 -2.94 2.41
CA LYS A 192 29.51 -3.85 3.48
C LYS A 192 30.65 -4.80 3.09
N SER A 193 31.15 -4.72 1.85
CA SER A 193 32.15 -5.63 1.28
C SER A 193 31.79 -7.09 1.53
N VAL A 194 30.61 -7.50 1.08
CA VAL A 194 30.08 -8.85 1.28
C VAL A 194 29.46 -9.37 0.00
N ILE A 195 29.64 -10.65 -0.31
CA ILE A 195 29.07 -11.25 -1.52
C ILE A 195 28.55 -12.67 -1.25
N PRO A 196 27.32 -13.03 -1.66
CA PRO A 196 26.85 -14.40 -1.56
C PRO A 196 27.52 -15.28 -2.62
N LEU A 197 28.14 -16.37 -2.20
CA LEU A 197 28.88 -17.27 -3.10
C LEU A 197 27.97 -18.37 -3.67
N ARG A 198 27.29 -19.12 -2.80
CA ARG A 198 26.44 -20.26 -3.17
C ARG A 198 25.53 -20.70 -2.01
N THR A 199 24.54 -21.52 -2.32
CA THR A 199 23.72 -22.24 -1.31
C THR A 199 24.19 -23.69 -1.19
N GLU A 200 24.47 -24.13 0.04
CA GLU A 200 24.79 -25.52 0.38
C GLU A 200 23.70 -26.07 1.31
N GLY A 201 22.74 -26.83 0.75
CA GLY A 201 21.60 -27.36 1.50
C GLY A 201 20.74 -26.25 2.09
N MET A 202 20.65 -26.17 3.43
CA MET A 202 19.94 -25.11 4.17
C MET A 202 20.83 -23.94 4.59
N ARG A 203 22.09 -23.90 4.14
CA ARG A 203 23.08 -22.88 4.52
C ARG A 203 23.47 -22.03 3.32
N ILE A 204 23.68 -20.73 3.54
CA ILE A 204 24.23 -19.83 2.51
C ILE A 204 25.71 -19.56 2.80
N ILE A 205 26.56 -19.74 1.79
CA ILE A 205 27.98 -19.44 1.86
C ILE A 205 28.19 -17.99 1.41
N VAL A 206 28.86 -17.20 2.24
CA VAL A 206 29.06 -15.76 2.01
C VAL A 206 30.54 -15.43 2.07
N GLY A 207 31.01 -14.67 1.09
CA GLY A 207 32.36 -14.12 0.98
C GLY A 207 32.48 -12.77 1.67
N SER A 208 33.49 -12.59 2.53
CA SER A 208 33.90 -11.30 3.08
C SER A 208 35.42 -11.25 3.23
N PRO A 209 36.07 -10.08 3.12
CA PRO A 209 37.51 -9.95 3.39
C PRO A 209 37.82 -9.97 4.89
N ARG A 210 36.82 -10.03 5.77
CA ARG A 210 36.98 -9.96 7.23
C ARG A 210 36.41 -11.20 7.91
N PRO A 211 37.19 -11.91 8.75
CA PRO A 211 36.74 -13.13 9.42
C PRO A 211 35.84 -12.86 10.65
N ASN A 212 35.92 -11.68 11.27
CA ASN A 212 35.38 -11.41 12.61
C ASN A 212 34.14 -10.50 12.64
N ASP A 213 33.43 -10.33 11.52
CA ASP A 213 32.23 -9.49 11.47
C ASP A 213 30.95 -10.31 11.72
N ILE A 214 30.74 -10.68 12.98
CA ILE A 214 29.61 -11.52 13.40
C ILE A 214 28.27 -10.81 13.15
N PHE A 215 28.22 -9.48 13.32
CA PHE A 215 27.02 -8.69 13.09
C PHE A 215 26.63 -8.64 11.62
N LEU A 216 27.61 -8.53 10.71
CA LEU A 216 27.38 -8.62 9.28
C LEU A 216 26.76 -9.98 8.89
N LEU A 217 27.24 -11.08 9.46
CA LEU A 217 26.71 -12.41 9.17
C LEU A 217 25.25 -12.59 9.64
N ASP A 218 24.89 -12.06 10.81
CA ASP A 218 23.50 -12.12 11.30
C ASP A 218 22.56 -11.20 10.49
N GLU A 219 23.05 -10.03 10.06
CA GLU A 219 22.30 -9.14 9.18
C GLU A 219 22.06 -9.79 7.81
N VAL A 220 23.08 -10.40 7.22
CA VAL A 220 22.97 -11.15 5.95
C VAL A 220 22.02 -12.33 6.08
N ARG A 221 22.09 -13.08 7.20
CA ARG A 221 21.15 -14.18 7.50
C ARG A 221 19.70 -13.70 7.51
N THR A 222 19.45 -12.58 8.20
CA THR A 222 18.11 -11.99 8.33
C THR A 222 17.58 -11.49 6.99
N ARG A 223 18.40 -10.78 6.20
CA ARG A 223 18.00 -10.24 4.89
C ARG A 223 17.75 -11.33 3.84
N LEU A 224 18.53 -12.41 3.87
CA LEU A 224 18.36 -13.53 2.94
C LEU A 224 17.32 -14.56 3.41
N HIS A 225 16.74 -14.39 4.60
CA HIS A 225 15.87 -15.37 5.26
C HIS A 225 16.50 -16.77 5.29
N ALA A 226 17.81 -16.83 5.54
CA ALA A 226 18.57 -18.07 5.56
C ALA A 226 18.52 -18.72 6.94
N THR A 227 18.41 -20.05 7.01
CA THR A 227 18.46 -20.77 8.29
C THR A 227 19.84 -20.64 8.95
N SER A 228 20.92 -20.64 8.16
CA SER A 228 22.28 -20.38 8.64
C SER A 228 23.17 -19.81 7.52
N VAL A 229 24.22 -19.09 7.91
CA VAL A 229 25.21 -18.50 7.00
C VAL A 229 26.60 -19.00 7.41
N LYS A 230 27.42 -19.38 6.43
CA LYS A 230 28.83 -19.76 6.64
C LYS A 230 29.73 -18.77 5.93
N LEU A 231 30.75 -18.30 6.63
CA LEU A 231 31.71 -17.33 6.11
C LEU A 231 32.86 -18.03 5.37
N VAL A 232 33.23 -17.43 4.24
CA VAL A 232 34.45 -17.73 3.47
C VAL A 232 35.20 -16.41 3.26
N MET A 233 36.51 -16.44 3.41
CA MET A 233 37.35 -15.28 3.12
C MET A 233 37.54 -15.13 1.61
N VAL A 234 37.32 -13.92 1.09
CA VAL A 234 37.58 -13.54 -0.31
C VAL A 234 38.27 -12.18 -0.36
N THR A 235 38.89 -11.82 -1.49
CA THR A 235 39.59 -10.53 -1.63
C THR A 235 38.60 -9.38 -1.88
N ASN A 236 38.98 -8.13 -1.57
CA ASN A 236 38.16 -6.98 -1.96
C ASN A 236 38.11 -6.83 -3.49
N ALA A 237 39.19 -7.18 -4.18
CA ALA A 237 39.27 -7.15 -5.63
C ALA A 237 38.24 -8.10 -6.27
N ASP A 238 38.12 -9.32 -5.74
CA ASP A 238 37.16 -10.32 -6.22
C ASP A 238 35.71 -9.86 -6.01
N ILE A 239 35.39 -9.29 -4.84
CA ILE A 239 34.06 -8.74 -4.56
C ILE A 239 33.72 -7.61 -5.53
N ARG A 240 34.65 -6.67 -5.76
CA ARG A 240 34.44 -5.55 -6.68
C ARG A 240 34.26 -6.05 -8.12
N GLY A 241 35.12 -6.94 -8.58
CA GLY A 241 35.02 -7.51 -9.93
C GLY A 241 33.71 -8.28 -10.15
N ALA A 242 33.27 -9.05 -9.16
CA ALA A 242 31.99 -9.76 -9.23
C ALA A 242 30.79 -8.79 -9.23
N LEU A 243 30.88 -7.71 -8.44
CA LEU A 243 29.88 -6.64 -8.49
C LEU A 243 29.88 -5.94 -9.86
N ASP A 244 31.03 -5.63 -10.44
CA ASP A 244 31.09 -4.97 -11.76
C ASP A 244 30.50 -5.87 -12.87
N ILE A 245 30.70 -7.19 -12.80
CA ILE A 245 30.08 -8.16 -13.73
C ILE A 245 28.54 -8.14 -13.62
N VAL A 246 27.98 -8.07 -12.42
CA VAL A 246 26.52 -7.98 -12.22
C VAL A 246 26.01 -6.56 -12.52
N GLY A 247 26.81 -5.55 -12.22
CA GLY A 247 26.57 -4.15 -12.46
C GLY A 247 26.53 -3.79 -13.94
N ALA A 248 27.29 -4.49 -14.79
CA ALA A 248 27.20 -4.36 -16.25
C ALA A 248 25.85 -4.85 -16.82
N GLY A 249 25.11 -5.69 -16.09
CA GLY A 249 23.70 -6.01 -16.39
C GLY A 249 22.69 -5.05 -15.73
N GLN A 250 23.15 -4.05 -14.97
CA GLN A 250 22.34 -3.05 -14.27
C GLN A 250 22.80 -1.60 -14.53
N SER A 251 23.71 -1.36 -15.47
CA SER A 251 24.06 -0.03 -15.97
C SER A 251 22.91 0.52 -16.81
N LYS A 252 21.83 0.90 -16.11
CA LYS A 252 20.64 1.59 -16.63
C LYS A 252 20.94 2.98 -17.21
N GLU A 253 22.19 3.46 -17.15
CA GLU A 253 22.59 4.73 -17.75
C GLU A 253 22.81 4.62 -19.27
N GLU A 254 23.20 3.44 -19.79
CA GLU A 254 23.38 3.24 -21.25
C GLU A 254 22.10 2.74 -21.93
N ASP A 255 21.26 1.97 -21.23
CA ASP A 255 19.99 1.45 -21.77
C ASP A 255 18.94 2.53 -22.02
N LEU A 256 18.90 3.63 -21.26
CA LEU A 256 17.86 4.65 -21.48
C LEU A 256 18.03 5.32 -22.85
N ALA A 257 19.27 5.57 -23.30
CA ALA A 257 19.53 6.15 -24.61
C ALA A 257 19.13 5.20 -25.75
N GLU A 258 19.40 3.90 -25.61
CA GLU A 258 19.06 2.88 -26.60
C GLU A 258 17.56 2.55 -26.61
N ILE A 259 16.89 2.50 -25.45
CA ILE A 259 15.43 2.35 -25.33
C ILE A 259 14.71 3.59 -25.88
N LEU A 260 15.20 4.81 -25.58
CA LEU A 260 14.64 6.04 -26.12
C LEU A 260 14.87 6.17 -27.64
N SER A 261 15.84 5.46 -28.22
CA SER A 261 16.03 5.44 -29.67
C SER A 261 14.87 4.75 -30.41
N ASN A 262 14.13 3.86 -29.74
CA ASN A 262 12.98 3.13 -30.27
C ASN A 262 11.63 3.84 -30.02
N VAL A 263 11.63 5.00 -29.37
CA VAL A 263 10.41 5.78 -29.09
C VAL A 263 10.25 6.82 -30.18
N ASP A 264 9.34 6.58 -31.12
CA ASP A 264 9.03 7.55 -32.17
C ASP A 264 8.32 8.77 -31.57
N GLU A 265 8.76 9.98 -31.91
CA GLU A 265 8.13 11.23 -31.44
C GLU A 265 6.66 11.34 -31.89
N ALA A 266 6.27 10.59 -32.94
CA ALA A 266 4.90 10.51 -33.44
C ALA A 266 3.95 9.66 -32.57
N ASP A 267 4.47 8.87 -31.63
CA ASP A 267 3.67 7.96 -30.81
C ASP A 267 2.85 8.66 -29.72
N VAL A 268 3.31 9.85 -29.28
CA VAL A 268 2.61 10.70 -28.33
C VAL A 268 2.32 12.05 -29.00
N GLN A 269 1.10 12.19 -29.50
CA GLN A 269 0.66 13.41 -30.17
C GLN A 269 -0.08 14.30 -29.18
N VAL A 270 0.46 15.49 -28.92
CA VAL A 270 -0.18 16.50 -28.07
C VAL A 270 -1.01 17.42 -28.97
N GLU A 271 -2.24 17.77 -28.56
CA GLU A 271 -3.05 18.76 -29.27
C GLU A 271 -2.34 20.13 -29.19
N LYS A 272 -1.89 20.68 -30.33
CA LYS A 272 -1.10 21.91 -30.37
C LYS A 272 -1.97 23.16 -30.13
N MET A 273 -1.45 24.09 -29.33
CA MET A 273 -1.73 25.52 -29.43
C MET A 273 -0.41 26.30 -29.44
N GLU A 274 -0.33 27.31 -30.29
CA GLU A 274 0.86 28.15 -30.52
C GLU A 274 1.12 29.06 -29.30
N VAL A 275 2.33 29.01 -28.74
CA VAL A 275 2.81 29.94 -27.70
C VAL A 275 4.25 30.37 -28.02
N GLN A 276 4.59 31.62 -27.67
CA GLN A 276 5.81 32.36 -28.01
C GLN A 276 7.04 31.95 -27.18
N THR A 277 8.21 31.98 -27.84
CA THR A 277 9.46 31.34 -27.43
C THR A 277 10.24 31.98 -26.28
N THR A 278 10.66 31.16 -25.29
CA THR A 278 11.73 31.44 -24.31
C THR A 278 12.90 30.44 -24.45
N ASP A 279 14.10 30.73 -23.91
CA ASP A 279 15.27 29.83 -24.05
C ASP A 279 15.11 28.48 -23.33
N LEU A 280 14.32 28.41 -22.25
CA LEU A 280 13.96 27.16 -21.56
C LEU A 280 13.01 26.28 -22.39
N GLU A 281 12.23 26.87 -23.31
CA GLU A 281 11.42 26.08 -24.24
C GLU A 281 12.27 25.38 -25.29
N LYS A 282 13.44 25.93 -25.65
CA LYS A 282 14.36 25.28 -26.58
C LYS A 282 14.92 24.00 -25.97
N GLU A 283 15.40 24.05 -24.72
CA GLU A 283 15.87 22.87 -23.97
C GLU A 283 14.74 21.85 -23.75
N ALA A 284 13.53 22.31 -23.39
CA ALA A 284 12.36 21.44 -23.24
C ALA A 284 11.86 20.84 -24.57
N SER A 285 12.22 21.46 -25.70
CA SER A 285 11.93 20.99 -27.05
C SER A 285 13.09 20.18 -27.65
N GLU A 286 14.13 19.85 -26.87
CA GLU A 286 15.17 18.93 -27.30
C GLU A 286 14.63 17.49 -27.37
N SER A 287 15.05 16.77 -28.42
CA SER A 287 14.68 15.38 -28.70
C SER A 287 14.82 14.44 -27.49
N PRO A 288 15.89 14.48 -26.65
CA PRO A 288 16.01 13.56 -25.50
C PRO A 288 14.97 13.80 -24.41
N VAL A 289 14.60 15.06 -24.15
CA VAL A 289 13.60 15.43 -23.14
C VAL A 289 12.21 15.02 -23.61
N ILE A 290 11.87 15.33 -24.86
CA ILE A 290 10.60 14.92 -25.47
C ILE A 290 10.45 13.40 -25.43
N ARG A 291 11.47 12.65 -25.87
CA ARG A 291 11.45 11.18 -25.85
C ARG A 291 11.30 10.64 -24.44
N THR A 292 11.98 11.23 -23.45
CA THR A 292 11.87 10.79 -22.06
C THR A 292 10.45 10.98 -21.52
N VAL A 293 9.85 12.14 -21.75
CA VAL A 293 8.45 12.40 -21.34
C VAL A 293 7.48 11.47 -22.05
N ASN A 294 7.65 11.28 -23.37
CA ASN A 294 6.82 10.37 -24.16
C ASN A 294 6.94 8.93 -23.65
N TYR A 295 8.16 8.46 -23.38
CA TYR A 295 8.42 7.14 -22.82
C TYR A 295 7.79 6.95 -21.45
N ILE A 296 7.87 7.96 -20.57
CA ILE A 296 7.21 7.93 -19.25
C ILE A 296 5.69 7.74 -19.41
N ILE A 297 5.05 8.53 -20.26
CA ILE A 297 3.59 8.48 -20.47
C ILE A 297 3.18 7.15 -21.13
N GLN A 298 3.90 6.71 -22.16
CA GLN A 298 3.66 5.42 -22.83
C GLN A 298 3.79 4.25 -21.87
N THR A 299 4.87 4.22 -21.09
CA THR A 299 5.12 3.15 -20.12
C THR A 299 4.01 3.13 -19.07
N ALA A 300 3.62 4.29 -18.55
CA ALA A 300 2.54 4.40 -17.57
C ALA A 300 1.19 3.91 -18.12
N GLN A 301 0.87 4.23 -19.37
CA GLN A 301 -0.35 3.76 -20.05
C GLN A 301 -0.31 2.24 -20.30
N ARG A 302 0.80 1.72 -20.85
CA ARG A 302 1.01 0.27 -21.05
C ARG A 302 0.89 -0.50 -19.74
N ASP A 303 1.41 0.08 -18.66
CA ASP A 303 1.47 -0.54 -17.34
C ASP A 303 0.19 -0.40 -16.51
N GLY A 304 -0.80 0.37 -16.98
CA GLY A 304 -2.07 0.59 -16.30
C GLY A 304 -1.94 1.45 -15.03
N ALA A 305 -1.03 2.43 -15.03
CA ALA A 305 -0.85 3.33 -13.89
C ALA A 305 -2.02 4.31 -13.74
N SER A 306 -2.41 4.62 -12.50
CA SER A 306 -3.38 5.67 -12.19
C SER A 306 -2.72 7.05 -12.06
N ASP A 307 -1.50 7.10 -11.55
CA ASP A 307 -0.76 8.34 -11.32
C ASP A 307 0.72 8.15 -11.67
N ILE A 308 1.31 9.14 -12.31
CA ILE A 308 2.75 9.26 -12.56
C ILE A 308 3.28 10.32 -11.59
N HIS A 309 4.27 9.96 -10.78
CA HIS A 309 4.95 10.84 -9.83
C HIS A 309 6.37 11.10 -10.33
N ILE A 310 6.68 12.38 -10.57
CA ILE A 310 8.03 12.84 -10.93
C ILE A 310 8.54 13.68 -9.77
N GLU A 311 9.53 13.16 -9.06
CA GLU A 311 9.98 13.67 -7.78
C GLU A 311 11.48 13.99 -7.85
N PRO A 312 11.84 15.26 -8.07
CA PRO A 312 13.23 15.67 -8.02
C PRO A 312 13.72 15.70 -6.57
N SER A 313 14.96 15.27 -6.37
CA SER A 313 15.68 15.35 -5.10
C SER A 313 17.11 15.83 -5.36
N GLU A 314 17.85 16.23 -4.32
CA GLU A 314 19.20 16.80 -4.45
C GLU A 314 20.17 15.94 -5.28
N LYS A 315 20.02 14.60 -5.22
CA LYS A 315 20.96 13.66 -5.86
C LYS A 315 20.34 12.82 -6.97
N LYS A 316 19.01 12.76 -7.09
CA LYS A 316 18.31 11.92 -8.08
C LYS A 316 16.95 12.46 -8.47
N LEU A 317 16.55 12.23 -9.72
CA LEU A 317 15.18 12.38 -10.17
C LEU A 317 14.49 11.02 -10.13
N LYS A 318 13.44 10.88 -9.33
CA LYS A 318 12.67 9.63 -9.26
C LYS A 318 11.40 9.74 -10.10
N VAL A 319 11.13 8.72 -10.90
CA VAL A 319 9.83 8.55 -11.55
C VAL A 319 9.17 7.30 -10.99
N ARG A 320 8.01 7.48 -10.35
CA ARG A 320 7.22 6.40 -9.74
C ARG A 320 5.82 6.33 -10.33
N PHE A 321 5.30 5.14 -10.56
CA PHE A 321 3.92 4.94 -10.98
C PHE A 321 3.09 4.41 -9.84
N ARG A 322 1.87 4.91 -9.69
CA ARG A 322 0.86 4.27 -8.85
C ARG A 322 0.12 3.24 -9.70
N ILE A 323 0.24 1.97 -9.36
CA ILE A 323 -0.41 0.88 -10.08
C ILE A 323 -1.16 0.03 -9.07
N ASP A 324 -2.47 -0.16 -9.29
CA ASP A 324 -3.36 -0.85 -8.35
C ASP A 324 -3.31 -0.31 -6.90
N GLY A 325 -2.99 0.98 -6.76
CA GLY A 325 -2.91 1.68 -5.47
C GLY A 325 -1.52 1.73 -4.84
N GLU A 326 -0.56 0.92 -5.30
CA GLU A 326 0.82 0.89 -4.80
C GLU A 326 1.77 1.69 -5.67
N LEU A 327 2.82 2.27 -5.07
CA LEU A 327 3.83 3.05 -5.76
C LEU A 327 5.04 2.18 -6.12
N PHE A 328 5.38 2.15 -7.40
CA PHE A 328 6.55 1.45 -7.95
C PHE A 328 7.56 2.47 -8.48
N GLU A 329 8.83 2.35 -8.08
CA GLU A 329 9.93 3.13 -8.69
C GLU A 329 10.28 2.52 -10.05
N MET A 330 10.06 3.28 -11.12
CA MET A 330 10.12 2.75 -12.49
C MET A 330 11.46 3.09 -13.15
N MET A 331 11.87 4.35 -13.04
CA MET A 331 13.09 4.86 -13.66
C MET A 331 13.63 6.05 -12.88
N ASN A 332 14.94 6.29 -13.03
CA ASN A 332 15.65 7.40 -12.43
C ASN A 332 16.43 8.16 -13.52
N PRO A 333 15.81 9.10 -14.24
CA PRO A 333 16.51 9.88 -15.24
C PRO A 333 17.61 10.75 -14.60
N PRO A 334 18.59 11.23 -15.38
CA PRO A 334 19.66 12.08 -14.87
C PRO A 334 19.11 13.32 -14.14
N PRO A 335 19.64 13.70 -12.96
CA PRO A 335 19.15 14.83 -12.18
C PRO A 335 19.10 16.15 -12.97
N GLY A 336 20.05 16.36 -13.88
CA GLY A 336 20.11 17.54 -14.74
C GLY A 336 18.90 17.71 -15.67
N MET A 337 18.19 16.63 -16.00
CA MET A 337 17.00 16.67 -16.85
C MET A 337 15.73 17.13 -16.12
N ALA A 338 15.75 17.24 -14.78
CA ALA A 338 14.54 17.54 -14.00
C ALA A 338 13.85 18.84 -14.45
N SER A 339 14.60 19.93 -14.58
CA SER A 339 14.06 21.23 -15.01
C SER A 339 13.46 21.17 -16.42
N ALA A 340 14.11 20.47 -17.35
CA ALA A 340 13.66 20.34 -18.73
C ALA A 340 12.40 19.46 -18.84
N ILE A 341 12.34 18.33 -18.13
CA ILE A 341 11.17 17.45 -18.06
C ILE A 341 9.96 18.20 -17.50
N ILE A 342 10.14 18.92 -16.39
CA ILE A 342 9.08 19.72 -15.76
C ILE A 342 8.60 20.81 -16.71
N SER A 343 9.52 21.51 -17.38
CA SER A 343 9.19 22.56 -18.35
C SER A 343 8.42 22.00 -19.55
N ARG A 344 8.83 20.84 -20.08
CA ARG A 344 8.10 20.14 -21.15
C ARG A 344 6.67 19.78 -20.73
N LEU A 345 6.48 19.28 -19.52
CA LEU A 345 5.17 18.96 -18.98
C LEU A 345 4.31 20.21 -18.78
N LYS A 346 4.88 21.33 -18.30
CA LYS A 346 4.21 22.63 -18.22
C LYS A 346 3.75 23.15 -19.58
N ILE A 347 4.59 23.03 -20.61
CA ILE A 347 4.22 23.37 -22.00
C ILE A 347 3.02 22.52 -22.46
N MET A 348 3.08 21.20 -22.23
CA MET A 348 1.99 20.28 -22.60
C MET A 348 0.67 20.59 -21.89
N ALA A 349 0.71 21.22 -20.71
CA ALA A 349 -0.45 21.56 -19.90
C ALA A 349 -0.85 23.04 -19.96
N ASN A 350 -0.18 23.84 -20.79
CA ASN A 350 -0.35 25.30 -20.89
C ASN A 350 -0.18 26.04 -19.54
N LEU A 351 0.89 25.71 -18.81
CA LEU A 351 1.25 26.33 -17.53
C LEU A 351 2.43 27.30 -17.64
N ASP A 352 2.55 28.21 -16.69
CA ASP A 352 3.63 29.18 -16.64
C ASP A 352 4.96 28.48 -16.25
N ILE A 353 5.90 28.48 -17.19
CA ILE A 353 7.23 27.86 -17.06
C ILE A 353 8.14 28.67 -16.13
N ALA A 354 8.00 30.00 -16.14
CA ALA A 354 8.81 30.92 -15.36
C ALA A 354 8.41 30.88 -13.88
N GLU A 355 7.13 30.69 -13.58
CA GLU A 355 6.66 30.55 -12.21
C GLU A 355 6.92 29.14 -11.66
N ARG A 356 7.69 29.05 -10.58
CA ARG A 356 8.10 27.78 -9.93
C ARG A 356 7.92 27.78 -8.42
N ARG A 357 7.36 28.86 -7.86
CA ARG A 357 7.27 29.11 -6.41
C ARG A 357 5.87 28.86 -5.86
N ILE A 358 4.87 28.70 -6.73
CA ILE A 358 3.50 28.38 -6.37
C ILE A 358 3.04 27.10 -7.08
N PRO A 359 2.10 26.33 -6.49
CA PRO A 359 1.49 25.20 -7.18
C PRO A 359 0.76 25.63 -8.44
N GLN A 360 0.77 24.78 -9.46
CA GLN A 360 0.01 24.99 -10.70
C GLN A 360 -0.71 23.71 -11.12
N ASP A 361 -1.94 23.84 -11.61
CA ASP A 361 -2.76 22.72 -12.07
C ASP A 361 -3.14 22.93 -13.54
N GLY A 362 -3.01 21.88 -14.35
CA GLY A 362 -3.30 21.91 -15.78
C GLY A 362 -3.87 20.59 -16.29
N ARG A 363 -4.25 20.56 -17.56
CA ARG A 363 -4.67 19.34 -18.25
C ARG A 363 -3.82 19.13 -19.50
N VAL A 364 -3.43 17.90 -19.76
CA VAL A 364 -2.70 17.49 -20.95
C VAL A 364 -3.56 16.51 -21.73
N ARG A 365 -4.03 16.93 -22.91
CA ARG A 365 -4.70 16.04 -23.86
C ARG A 365 -3.67 15.53 -24.86
N CYS A 366 -3.47 14.21 -24.88
CA CYS A 366 -2.54 13.58 -25.79
C CYS A 366 -3.09 12.26 -26.33
N THR A 367 -2.60 11.85 -27.50
CA THR A 367 -2.89 10.53 -28.08
C THR A 367 -1.64 9.68 -27.98
N VAL A 368 -1.73 8.54 -27.31
CA VAL A 368 -0.63 7.60 -27.07
C VAL A 368 -0.96 6.27 -27.75
N GLN A 369 -0.18 5.89 -28.76
CA GLN A 369 -0.40 4.65 -29.55
C GLN A 369 -1.86 4.53 -30.05
N GLY A 370 -2.40 5.64 -30.59
CA GLY A 370 -3.78 5.71 -31.11
C GLY A 370 -4.87 5.82 -30.04
N ARG A 371 -4.54 5.83 -28.75
CA ARG A 371 -5.50 6.02 -27.64
C ARG A 371 -5.46 7.45 -27.13
N LYS A 372 -6.61 8.11 -27.08
CA LYS A 372 -6.76 9.42 -26.44
C LYS A 372 -6.66 9.30 -24.93
N LEU A 373 -5.77 10.07 -24.32
CA LEU A 373 -5.58 10.21 -22.89
C LEU A 373 -5.82 11.67 -22.48
N ASP A 374 -6.54 11.85 -21.37
CA ASP A 374 -6.60 13.11 -20.65
C ASP A 374 -5.81 12.94 -19.35
N LEU A 375 -4.79 13.78 -19.16
CA LEU A 375 -3.96 13.75 -17.95
C LEU A 375 -4.19 15.01 -17.16
N ARG A 376 -4.59 14.88 -15.89
CA ARG A 376 -4.61 16.01 -14.97
C ARG A 376 -3.23 16.17 -14.34
N MET A 377 -2.62 17.32 -14.53
CA MET A 377 -1.30 17.63 -14.01
C MET A 377 -1.38 18.59 -12.83
N SER A 378 -0.55 18.33 -11.82
CA SER A 378 -0.32 19.25 -10.70
C SER A 378 1.19 19.38 -10.46
N THR A 379 1.68 20.62 -10.31
CA THR A 379 3.06 20.93 -9.91
C THR A 379 3.07 21.49 -8.50
N LEU A 380 4.05 21.09 -7.70
CA LEU A 380 4.22 21.54 -6.32
C LEU A 380 5.70 21.89 -6.07
N PRO A 381 6.03 23.13 -5.67
CA PRO A 381 7.40 23.50 -5.31
C PRO A 381 7.92 22.68 -4.12
N THR A 382 9.13 22.14 -4.24
CA THR A 382 9.83 21.43 -3.15
C THR A 382 11.30 21.87 -3.08
N ASN A 383 12.02 21.44 -2.04
CA ASN A 383 13.44 21.77 -1.89
C ASN A 383 14.31 21.29 -3.07
N GLY A 384 13.94 20.19 -3.72
CA GLY A 384 14.68 19.62 -4.86
C GLY A 384 14.25 20.15 -6.23
N GLY A 385 13.32 21.11 -6.29
CA GLY A 385 12.63 21.53 -7.50
C GLY A 385 11.13 21.23 -7.44
N GLU A 386 10.42 21.37 -8.56
CA GLU A 386 8.98 21.10 -8.58
C GLU A 386 8.69 19.60 -8.67
N LYS A 387 7.92 19.08 -7.72
CA LYS A 387 7.31 17.76 -7.84
C LYS A 387 6.14 17.87 -8.81
N VAL A 388 6.06 16.94 -9.75
CA VAL A 388 4.94 16.85 -10.70
C VAL A 388 4.18 15.55 -10.48
N VAL A 389 2.86 15.63 -10.49
CA VAL A 389 1.97 14.47 -10.50
C VAL A 389 1.05 14.57 -11.71
N LEU A 390 1.02 13.53 -12.53
CA LEU A 390 0.07 13.36 -13.62
C LEU A 390 -0.90 12.26 -13.25
N ARG A 391 -2.18 12.57 -13.11
CA ARG A 391 -3.24 11.57 -12.98
C ARG A 391 -3.74 11.19 -14.36
N ILE A 392 -3.67 9.91 -14.69
CA ILE A 392 -4.16 9.38 -15.96
C ILE A 392 -5.67 9.15 -15.83
N LEU A 393 -6.45 9.88 -16.62
CA LEU A 393 -7.89 9.65 -16.74
C LEU A 393 -8.10 8.71 -17.92
N ASP A 394 -8.21 7.41 -17.63
CA ASP A 394 -8.45 6.39 -18.66
C ASP A 394 -9.93 6.40 -19.07
N THR A 395 -10.18 6.82 -20.32
CA THR A 395 -11.52 6.83 -20.90
C THR A 395 -12.13 5.44 -21.05
N LYS A 396 -11.37 4.33 -20.93
CA LYS A 396 -11.95 2.98 -20.87
C LYS A 396 -12.64 2.67 -19.56
N ALA A 397 -12.25 3.28 -18.44
CA ALA A 397 -12.92 3.12 -17.15
C ALA A 397 -14.38 3.59 -17.18
N ILE A 398 -14.76 4.39 -18.18
CA ILE A 398 -16.12 4.89 -18.42
C ILE A 398 -17.11 3.76 -18.72
N ASN A 399 -16.65 2.66 -19.34
CA ASN A 399 -17.53 1.62 -19.88
C ASN A 399 -17.75 0.42 -18.96
N VAL A 400 -17.24 0.44 -17.73
CA VAL A 400 -17.45 -0.66 -16.78
C VAL A 400 -18.93 -0.78 -16.45
N GLN A 401 -19.48 -1.99 -16.59
CA GLN A 401 -20.86 -2.26 -16.19
C GLN A 401 -20.93 -2.50 -14.69
N LEU A 402 -22.10 -2.28 -14.10
CA LEU A 402 -22.28 -2.43 -12.64
C LEU A 402 -22.01 -3.88 -12.19
N GLU A 403 -22.33 -4.86 -13.04
CA GLU A 403 -22.06 -6.28 -12.85
C GLU A 403 -20.56 -6.59 -12.72
N ASP A 404 -19.70 -5.79 -13.38
CA ASP A 404 -18.25 -6.01 -13.40
C ASP A 404 -17.53 -5.42 -12.17
N LEU A 405 -18.23 -4.64 -11.34
CA LEU A 405 -17.63 -3.96 -10.18
C LEU A 405 -17.36 -4.90 -8.99
N GLY A 406 -17.91 -6.11 -9.02
CA GLY A 406 -17.69 -7.14 -8.02
C GLY A 406 -18.70 -7.12 -6.87
N PHE A 407 -19.92 -6.66 -7.12
CA PHE A 407 -21.04 -6.92 -6.22
C PHE A 407 -21.28 -8.42 -6.10
N HIS A 408 -21.71 -8.86 -4.92
CA HIS A 408 -22.36 -10.16 -4.80
C HIS A 408 -23.81 -10.04 -5.29
N ASP A 409 -24.37 -11.13 -5.83
CA ASP A 409 -25.68 -11.10 -6.52
C ASP A 409 -26.81 -10.54 -5.66
N ASP A 410 -26.85 -10.93 -4.38
CA ASP A 410 -27.81 -10.44 -3.39
C ASP A 410 -27.75 -8.91 -3.23
N THR A 411 -26.54 -8.36 -3.16
CA THR A 411 -26.26 -6.95 -2.94
C THR A 411 -26.52 -6.14 -4.20
N LEU A 412 -26.20 -6.71 -5.37
CA LEU A 412 -26.45 -6.09 -6.67
C LEU A 412 -27.95 -5.87 -6.92
N VAL A 413 -28.78 -6.87 -6.61
CA VAL A 413 -30.25 -6.78 -6.75
C VAL A 413 -30.80 -5.65 -5.87
N VAL A 414 -30.37 -5.57 -4.62
CA VAL A 414 -30.81 -4.52 -3.69
C VAL A 414 -30.31 -3.14 -4.14
N TRP A 415 -29.06 -3.03 -4.59
CA TRP A 415 -28.51 -1.77 -5.10
C TRP A 415 -29.27 -1.26 -6.33
N LYS A 416 -29.58 -2.13 -7.30
CA LYS A 416 -30.40 -1.77 -8.47
C LYS A 416 -31.76 -1.21 -8.06
N LYS A 417 -32.43 -1.88 -7.11
CA LYS A 417 -33.72 -1.38 -6.57
C LYS A 417 -33.61 0.00 -5.93
N LEU A 418 -32.50 0.32 -5.27
CA LEU A 418 -32.28 1.65 -4.69
C LEU A 418 -32.04 2.72 -5.76
N VAL A 419 -31.32 2.36 -6.83
CA VAL A 419 -31.03 3.26 -7.96
C VAL A 419 -32.26 3.49 -8.82
N ASP A 420 -33.19 2.53 -8.92
CA ASP A 420 -34.46 2.66 -9.64
C ASP A 420 -35.59 3.26 -8.76
N ALA A 421 -35.27 3.71 -7.54
CA ALA A 421 -36.27 4.30 -6.66
C ALA A 421 -36.77 5.64 -7.21
N PRO A 422 -38.08 5.95 -7.09
CA PRO A 422 -38.64 7.19 -7.65
C PRO A 422 -38.09 8.45 -6.99
N HIS A 423 -37.79 8.38 -5.69
CA HIS A 423 -37.25 9.50 -4.93
C HIS A 423 -36.50 9.02 -3.69
N GLY A 424 -35.73 9.92 -3.07
CA GLY A 424 -34.92 9.65 -1.88
C GLY A 424 -33.43 9.83 -2.13
N ILE A 425 -32.61 9.72 -1.08
CA ILE A 425 -31.16 9.82 -1.17
C ILE A 425 -30.52 8.43 -1.13
N VAL A 426 -29.64 8.15 -2.08
CA VAL A 426 -28.75 6.99 -2.05
C VAL A 426 -27.30 7.47 -2.00
N LEU A 427 -26.57 7.01 -0.99
CA LEU A 427 -25.21 7.47 -0.72
C LEU A 427 -24.19 6.39 -1.04
N VAL A 428 -23.08 6.77 -1.69
CA VAL A 428 -21.88 5.94 -1.76
C VAL A 428 -20.80 6.53 -0.86
N THR A 429 -20.26 5.75 0.05
CA THR A 429 -19.26 6.23 1.01
C THR A 429 -17.96 5.44 0.97
N GLY A 430 -16.87 6.10 1.37
CA GLY A 430 -15.55 5.53 1.49
C GLY A 430 -14.44 6.58 1.29
N PRO A 431 -13.18 6.21 1.56
CA PRO A 431 -12.04 7.10 1.41
C PRO A 431 -11.79 7.45 -0.07
N THR A 432 -10.84 8.33 -0.31
CA THR A 432 -10.36 8.65 -1.65
C THR A 432 -9.83 7.38 -2.34
N GLY A 433 -10.19 7.19 -3.61
CA GLY A 433 -9.75 6.03 -4.39
C GLY A 433 -10.49 4.73 -4.08
N SER A 434 -11.59 4.74 -3.33
CA SER A 434 -12.43 3.55 -3.10
C SER A 434 -13.35 3.19 -4.28
N GLY A 435 -13.37 3.99 -5.36
CA GLY A 435 -14.19 3.73 -6.56
C GLY A 435 -15.62 4.27 -6.51
N LYS A 436 -15.93 5.25 -5.63
CA LYS A 436 -17.28 5.82 -5.49
C LYS A 436 -17.84 6.38 -6.80
N THR A 437 -17.05 7.21 -7.48
CA THR A 437 -17.44 7.81 -8.77
C THR A 437 -17.71 6.75 -9.83
N THR A 438 -16.88 5.69 -9.89
CA THR A 438 -17.09 4.57 -10.81
C THR A 438 -18.43 3.89 -10.57
N THR A 439 -18.78 3.62 -9.30
CA THR A 439 -20.07 3.03 -8.95
C THR A 439 -21.24 3.96 -9.30
N LEU A 440 -21.15 5.25 -8.97
CA LEU A 440 -22.20 6.22 -9.32
C LEU A 440 -22.39 6.36 -10.83
N TYR A 441 -21.31 6.48 -11.60
CA TYR A 441 -21.39 6.58 -13.06
C TYR A 441 -21.98 5.30 -13.67
N SER A 442 -21.61 4.12 -13.15
CA SER A 442 -22.16 2.84 -13.61
C SER A 442 -23.65 2.70 -13.28
N SER A 443 -24.10 3.24 -12.14
CA SER A 443 -25.52 3.33 -11.79
C SER A 443 -26.27 4.28 -12.72
N LEU A 444 -25.77 5.49 -12.94
CA LEU A 444 -26.40 6.48 -13.82
C LEU A 444 -26.56 6.00 -15.26
N ARG A 445 -25.63 5.16 -15.76
CA ARG A 445 -25.70 4.62 -17.12
C ARG A 445 -26.81 3.58 -17.32
N GLN A 446 -27.30 2.94 -16.26
CA GLN A 446 -28.39 1.96 -16.34
C GLN A 446 -29.78 2.60 -16.39
N LEU A 447 -29.89 3.84 -15.93
CA LEU A 447 -31.14 4.59 -15.93
C LEU A 447 -31.58 4.91 -17.37
N ASP A 448 -32.90 4.88 -17.62
CA ASP A 448 -33.47 5.21 -18.93
C ASP A 448 -33.37 6.71 -19.22
N LYS A 449 -32.34 7.06 -19.98
CA LYS A 449 -32.03 8.44 -20.39
C LYS A 449 -33.04 9.04 -21.38
N ASN A 450 -33.90 8.22 -21.98
CA ASN A 450 -34.91 8.72 -22.91
C ASN A 450 -36.17 9.18 -22.17
N SER A 451 -36.43 8.60 -20.99
CA SER A 451 -37.61 8.92 -20.19
C SER A 451 -37.31 9.79 -18.98
N MET A 452 -36.05 9.86 -18.53
CA MET A 452 -35.65 10.61 -17.33
C MET A 452 -34.67 11.73 -17.66
N ASN A 453 -34.90 12.90 -17.06
CA ASN A 453 -33.94 14.00 -17.02
C ASN A 453 -32.93 13.78 -15.89
N ILE A 454 -31.71 13.41 -16.27
CA ILE A 454 -30.62 13.11 -15.34
C ILE A 454 -29.61 14.27 -15.35
N SER A 455 -29.38 14.87 -14.18
CA SER A 455 -28.47 16.01 -14.03
C SER A 455 -27.45 15.82 -12.91
N THR A 456 -26.22 16.32 -13.09
CA THR A 456 -25.14 16.18 -12.10
C THR A 456 -24.47 17.51 -11.74
N VAL A 457 -23.93 17.60 -10.53
CA VAL A 457 -23.01 18.66 -10.08
C VAL A 457 -21.73 18.02 -9.56
N GLU A 458 -20.58 18.36 -10.13
CA GLU A 458 -19.31 17.66 -9.90
C GLU A 458 -18.12 18.62 -9.74
N ASP A 459 -17.06 18.20 -9.02
CA ASP A 459 -15.85 18.99 -8.80
C ASP A 459 -14.57 18.13 -8.89
N PRO A 460 -13.94 17.99 -10.07
CA PRO A 460 -14.45 18.33 -11.40
C PRO A 460 -15.34 17.22 -11.99
N ILE A 461 -15.85 17.45 -13.21
CA ILE A 461 -16.39 16.35 -14.02
C ILE A 461 -15.22 15.44 -14.43
N GLU A 462 -15.27 14.17 -14.04
CA GLU A 462 -14.22 13.19 -14.33
C GLU A 462 -14.29 12.71 -15.78
N TYR A 463 -15.50 12.38 -16.26
CA TYR A 463 -15.72 11.97 -17.65
C TYR A 463 -17.08 12.45 -18.16
N HIS A 464 -17.18 12.60 -19.49
CA HIS A 464 -18.45 12.93 -20.12
C HIS A 464 -19.36 11.70 -20.23
N LEU A 465 -20.56 11.81 -19.67
CA LEU A 465 -21.61 10.81 -19.75
C LEU A 465 -22.64 11.25 -20.79
N ASP A 466 -22.71 10.51 -21.89
CA ASP A 466 -23.67 10.77 -22.96
C ASP A 466 -25.12 10.70 -22.45
N GLY A 467 -25.95 11.66 -22.86
CA GLY A 467 -27.35 11.79 -22.43
C GLY A 467 -27.55 12.25 -20.99
N ILE A 468 -26.51 12.71 -20.28
CA ILE A 468 -26.61 13.23 -18.91
C ILE A 468 -26.12 14.68 -18.87
N THR A 469 -26.89 15.57 -18.25
CA THR A 469 -26.51 16.98 -18.11
C THR A 469 -25.53 17.13 -16.94
N GLN A 470 -24.25 17.33 -17.24
CA GLN A 470 -23.22 17.45 -16.21
C GLN A 470 -22.78 18.90 -16.00
N THR A 471 -22.85 19.37 -14.76
CA THR A 471 -22.45 20.72 -14.36
C THR A 471 -21.20 20.65 -13.48
N GLN A 472 -20.17 21.42 -13.83
CA GLN A 472 -18.96 21.50 -13.01
C GLN A 472 -19.02 22.68 -12.03
N VAL A 473 -18.50 22.46 -10.82
CA VAL A 473 -18.24 23.51 -9.83
C VAL A 473 -17.15 24.46 -10.35
N HIS A 474 -17.40 25.76 -10.19
CA HIS A 474 -16.45 26.82 -10.47
C HIS A 474 -16.46 27.85 -9.34
N GLU A 475 -15.64 27.61 -8.31
CA GLU A 475 -15.60 28.46 -7.10
C GLU A 475 -15.30 29.94 -7.41
N LYS A 476 -14.39 30.22 -8.37
CA LYS A 476 -13.98 31.58 -8.73
C LYS A 476 -15.12 32.49 -9.19
N ILE A 477 -16.20 31.92 -9.72
CA ILE A 477 -17.40 32.65 -10.18
C ILE A 477 -18.62 32.40 -9.28
N GLY A 478 -18.44 31.76 -8.12
CA GLY A 478 -19.51 31.45 -7.16
C GLY A 478 -20.40 30.26 -7.53
N MET A 479 -20.04 29.48 -8.56
CA MET A 479 -20.79 28.27 -8.96
C MET A 479 -20.37 27.09 -8.08
N ASN A 480 -20.80 27.08 -6.82
CA ASN A 480 -20.54 25.99 -5.86
C ASN A 480 -21.63 24.89 -5.89
N PHE A 481 -21.45 23.81 -5.10
CA PHE A 481 -22.40 22.70 -5.03
C PHE A 481 -23.83 23.15 -4.70
N ALA A 482 -24.01 23.96 -3.66
CA ALA A 482 -25.33 24.44 -3.24
C ALA A 482 -26.02 25.30 -4.31
N THR A 483 -25.29 26.24 -4.92
CA THR A 483 -25.81 27.11 -5.99
C THR A 483 -26.21 26.31 -7.22
N ALA A 484 -25.34 25.40 -7.67
CA ALA A 484 -25.60 24.54 -8.82
C ALA A 484 -26.79 23.61 -8.56
N LEU A 485 -26.85 22.98 -7.39
CA LEU A 485 -27.95 22.09 -7.00
C LEU A 485 -29.30 22.82 -6.96
N ARG A 486 -29.36 24.04 -6.40
CA ARG A 486 -30.57 24.88 -6.46
C ARG A 486 -31.00 25.21 -7.88
N ALA A 487 -30.04 25.46 -8.77
CA ALA A 487 -30.33 25.75 -10.17
C ALA A 487 -30.90 24.50 -10.86
N LEU A 488 -30.31 23.33 -10.63
CA LEU A 488 -30.80 22.06 -11.17
C LEU A 488 -32.23 21.74 -10.75
N LEU A 489 -32.64 22.04 -9.52
CA LEU A 489 -34.03 21.84 -9.09
C LEU A 489 -35.07 22.66 -9.88
N ARG A 490 -34.64 23.65 -10.67
CA ARG A 490 -35.51 24.40 -11.59
C ARG A 490 -35.33 23.95 -13.05
N GLN A 491 -34.65 22.84 -13.29
CA GLN A 491 -34.43 22.24 -14.61
C GLN A 491 -35.30 20.99 -14.83
N ASP A 492 -36.30 20.76 -13.98
CA ASP A 492 -37.19 19.60 -14.05
C ASP A 492 -36.45 18.24 -14.05
N PRO A 493 -35.49 17.98 -13.13
CA PRO A 493 -34.76 16.72 -13.11
C PRO A 493 -35.58 15.61 -12.46
N ASP A 494 -35.43 14.38 -12.92
CA ASP A 494 -35.91 13.18 -12.21
C ASP A 494 -34.84 12.65 -11.26
N VAL A 495 -33.60 12.65 -11.74
CA VAL A 495 -32.43 12.12 -11.01
C VAL A 495 -31.34 13.17 -10.93
N ILE A 496 -30.85 13.40 -9.72
CA ILE A 496 -29.80 14.36 -9.42
C ILE A 496 -28.60 13.63 -8.83
N MET A 497 -27.41 13.81 -9.39
CA MET A 497 -26.17 13.37 -8.76
C MET A 497 -25.37 14.56 -8.24
N VAL A 498 -25.08 14.56 -6.94
CA VAL A 498 -24.21 15.55 -6.30
C VAL A 498 -22.88 14.86 -6.01
N GLY A 499 -21.78 15.39 -6.54
CA GLY A 499 -20.46 14.77 -6.42
C GLY A 499 -20.11 14.37 -4.99
N GLU A 500 -20.41 15.25 -4.03
CA GLU A 500 -20.32 14.96 -2.60
C GLU A 500 -21.13 15.95 -1.75
N ILE A 501 -21.47 15.54 -0.53
CA ILE A 501 -22.07 16.42 0.49
C ILE A 501 -21.01 16.74 1.56
N ARG A 502 -20.45 17.96 1.50
CA ARG A 502 -19.44 18.43 2.46
C ARG A 502 -20.02 19.27 3.59
N ASP A 503 -21.01 20.10 3.27
CA ASP A 503 -21.57 21.13 4.12
C ASP A 503 -23.08 20.99 4.33
N MET A 504 -23.59 21.72 5.31
CA MET A 504 -25.01 21.74 5.69
C MET A 504 -25.90 22.23 4.56
N GLU A 505 -25.49 23.28 3.86
CA GLU A 505 -26.31 23.94 2.85
C GLU A 505 -26.65 22.97 1.71
N THR A 506 -25.63 22.29 1.20
CA THR A 506 -25.76 21.25 0.18
C THR A 506 -26.59 20.07 0.70
N ALA A 507 -26.35 19.64 1.95
CA ALA A 507 -27.10 18.54 2.57
C ALA A 507 -28.60 18.86 2.70
N GLN A 508 -28.94 20.08 3.13
CA GLN A 508 -30.33 20.53 3.28
C GLN A 508 -31.05 20.54 1.93
N ILE A 509 -30.43 21.08 0.88
CA ILE A 509 -31.03 21.11 -0.46
C ILE A 509 -31.23 19.68 -0.99
N ALA A 510 -30.25 18.78 -0.79
CA ALA A 510 -30.36 17.38 -1.21
C ALA A 510 -31.51 16.66 -0.49
N VAL A 511 -31.69 16.88 0.81
CA VAL A 511 -32.83 16.36 1.59
C VAL A 511 -34.15 16.91 1.07
N GLN A 512 -34.24 18.22 0.81
CA GLN A 512 -35.46 18.81 0.27
C GLN A 512 -35.80 18.22 -1.10
N ALA A 513 -34.83 18.10 -2.00
CA ALA A 513 -35.01 17.47 -3.31
C ALA A 513 -35.56 16.04 -3.18
N ALA A 514 -34.95 15.24 -2.29
CA ALA A 514 -35.37 13.87 -2.04
C ALA A 514 -36.81 13.75 -1.51
N LEU A 515 -37.22 14.67 -0.63
CA LEU A 515 -38.57 14.70 -0.07
C LEU A 515 -39.61 15.28 -1.04
N THR A 516 -39.19 16.05 -2.04
CA THR A 516 -40.06 16.62 -3.08
C THR A 516 -40.16 15.76 -4.33
N GLY A 517 -39.70 14.50 -4.28
CA GLY A 517 -39.93 13.53 -5.35
C GLY A 517 -38.75 13.30 -6.30
N HIS A 518 -37.54 13.73 -5.94
CA HIS A 518 -36.34 13.51 -6.76
C HIS A 518 -35.50 12.36 -6.21
N LEU A 519 -34.88 11.57 -7.09
CA LEU A 519 -33.83 10.65 -6.68
C LEU A 519 -32.50 11.40 -6.60
N VAL A 520 -31.84 11.38 -5.45
CA VAL A 520 -30.55 12.03 -5.22
C VAL A 520 -29.46 10.99 -4.98
N LEU A 521 -28.48 10.94 -5.87
CA LEU A 521 -27.27 10.15 -5.68
C LEU A 521 -26.16 11.06 -5.17
N SER A 522 -25.41 10.65 -4.14
CA SER A 522 -24.30 11.47 -3.65
C SER A 522 -23.20 10.65 -2.98
N THR A 523 -22.08 11.29 -2.67
CA THR A 523 -21.00 10.67 -1.90
C THR A 523 -20.73 11.32 -0.56
N LEU A 524 -20.23 10.51 0.37
CA LEU A 524 -19.64 10.93 1.64
C LEU A 524 -18.27 10.29 1.84
N HIS A 525 -17.53 10.83 2.80
CA HIS A 525 -16.22 10.32 3.22
C HIS A 525 -16.30 9.77 4.65
N THR A 526 -16.97 8.63 4.81
CA THR A 526 -17.02 7.88 6.07
C THR A 526 -16.45 6.49 5.90
N ASN A 527 -16.14 5.84 7.02
CA ASN A 527 -15.49 4.54 7.01
C ASN A 527 -16.45 3.37 6.72
N ASP A 528 -17.72 3.50 7.10
CA ASP A 528 -18.75 2.47 7.00
C ASP A 528 -20.12 3.08 6.71
N ALA A 529 -21.11 2.24 6.37
CA ALA A 529 -22.43 2.69 5.96
C ALA A 529 -23.21 3.33 7.14
N PRO A 530 -23.30 2.71 8.34
CA PRO A 530 -23.97 3.31 9.51
C PRO A 530 -23.47 4.71 9.88
N SER A 531 -22.15 4.91 9.91
CA SER A 531 -21.52 6.19 10.29
C SER A 531 -21.84 7.32 9.32
N SER A 532 -22.31 7.02 8.11
CA SER A 532 -22.74 8.02 7.13
C SER A 532 -23.99 8.76 7.59
N LEU A 533 -24.92 8.06 8.25
CA LEU A 533 -26.12 8.70 8.80
C LEU A 533 -25.77 9.64 9.95
N THR A 534 -24.87 9.20 10.84
CA THR A 534 -24.33 10.06 11.90
C THR A 534 -23.55 11.24 11.34
N ARG A 535 -22.83 11.08 10.21
CA ARG A 535 -22.15 12.20 9.55
C ARG A 535 -23.15 13.25 9.06
N LEU A 536 -24.28 12.85 8.48
CA LEU A 536 -25.35 13.78 8.09
C LEU A 536 -25.91 14.56 9.28
N VAL A 537 -26.14 13.87 10.41
CA VAL A 537 -26.58 14.52 11.66
C VAL A 537 -25.50 15.48 12.20
N ASN A 538 -24.22 15.11 12.14
CA ASN A 538 -23.11 15.95 12.59
C ASN A 538 -22.84 17.16 11.69
N ILE A 539 -23.21 17.09 10.41
CA ILE A 539 -23.24 18.26 9.51
C ILE A 539 -24.37 19.22 9.94
N GLY A 540 -25.35 18.70 10.67
CA GLY A 540 -26.41 19.43 11.37
C GLY A 540 -27.82 19.16 10.82
N LEU A 541 -28.00 18.15 9.98
CA LEU A 541 -29.34 17.71 9.59
C LEU A 541 -30.07 17.11 10.79
N GLU A 542 -31.36 17.45 10.91
CA GLU A 542 -32.21 16.84 11.92
C GLU A 542 -32.35 15.32 11.69
N PRO A 543 -32.20 14.46 12.71
CA PRO A 543 -32.21 13.00 12.54
C PRO A 543 -33.46 12.47 11.84
N PHE A 544 -34.64 13.03 12.11
CA PHE A 544 -35.88 12.60 11.46
C PHE A 544 -35.89 12.90 9.95
N LEU A 545 -35.22 13.97 9.50
CA LEU A 545 -35.08 14.27 8.07
C LEU A 545 -34.14 13.27 7.40
N VAL A 546 -33.05 12.88 8.09
CA VAL A 546 -32.13 11.85 7.59
C VAL A 546 -32.87 10.52 7.42
N GLY A 547 -33.65 10.10 8.43
CA GLY A 547 -34.46 8.89 8.36
C GLY A 547 -35.52 8.93 7.26
N ALA A 548 -36.17 10.08 7.06
CA ALA A 548 -37.19 10.23 6.02
C ALA A 548 -36.62 10.27 4.59
N ALA A 549 -35.45 10.89 4.39
CA ALA A 549 -34.90 11.13 3.07
C ALA A 549 -33.95 10.04 2.56
N VAL A 550 -33.18 9.37 3.43
CA VAL A 550 -32.14 8.42 2.99
C VAL A 550 -32.71 7.02 2.79
N ASN A 551 -32.68 6.52 1.55
CA ASN A 551 -33.11 5.16 1.19
C ASN A 551 -32.03 4.11 1.47
N GLY A 552 -30.76 4.46 1.30
CA GLY A 552 -29.67 3.53 1.54
C GLY A 552 -28.29 4.15 1.43
N VAL A 553 -27.31 3.44 1.99
CA VAL A 553 -25.90 3.82 2.01
C VAL A 553 -25.05 2.62 1.63
N LEU A 554 -24.24 2.77 0.59
CA LEU A 554 -23.26 1.79 0.13
C LEU A 554 -21.87 2.23 0.57
N ALA A 555 -21.29 1.58 1.57
CA ALA A 555 -19.88 1.74 1.87
C ALA A 555 -19.04 0.84 0.96
N GLN A 556 -17.94 1.40 0.45
CA GLN A 556 -17.11 0.75 -0.56
C GLN A 556 -15.61 0.86 -0.24
N ARG A 557 -14.87 -0.20 -0.56
CA ARG A 557 -13.40 -0.22 -0.67
C ARG A 557 -12.98 -0.97 -1.93
N LEU A 558 -11.74 -0.75 -2.39
CA LEU A 558 -11.12 -1.57 -3.42
C LEU A 558 -10.03 -2.45 -2.81
N VAL A 559 -10.09 -3.74 -3.10
CA VAL A 559 -9.04 -4.71 -2.79
C VAL A 559 -8.39 -5.20 -4.07
N ARG A 560 -7.13 -5.59 -3.98
CA ARG A 560 -6.41 -6.13 -5.14
C ARG A 560 -6.87 -7.54 -5.47
N ARG A 561 -6.99 -7.84 -6.77
CA ARG A 561 -7.35 -9.17 -7.27
C ARG A 561 -6.10 -10.03 -7.41
N LEU A 562 -6.17 -11.27 -6.98
CA LEU A 562 -5.11 -12.25 -7.19
C LEU A 562 -4.83 -12.41 -8.68
N CYS A 563 -3.55 -12.45 -9.05
CA CYS A 563 -3.15 -12.62 -10.43
C CYS A 563 -3.54 -14.00 -10.94
N ASN A 564 -4.35 -14.05 -12.00
CA ASN A 564 -4.82 -15.32 -12.59
C ASN A 564 -3.69 -16.19 -13.17
N HIS A 565 -2.49 -15.64 -13.38
CA HIS A 565 -1.35 -16.38 -13.94
C HIS A 565 -0.48 -17.05 -12.88
N CYS A 566 -0.46 -16.56 -11.64
CA CYS A 566 0.45 -17.07 -10.61
C CYS A 566 -0.24 -17.40 -9.29
N LYS A 567 -1.55 -17.17 -9.15
CA LYS A 567 -2.25 -17.59 -7.93
C LYS A 567 -2.16 -19.11 -7.78
N ALA A 568 -1.90 -19.57 -6.56
CA ALA A 568 -1.77 -20.98 -6.23
C ALA A 568 -2.60 -21.29 -4.98
N GLN A 569 -3.00 -22.55 -4.84
CA GLN A 569 -3.61 -23.05 -3.63
C GLN A 569 -2.55 -23.70 -2.75
N GLU A 570 -2.46 -23.26 -1.50
CA GLU A 570 -1.54 -23.82 -0.51
C GLU A 570 -2.24 -24.04 0.81
N LYS A 571 -1.71 -24.95 1.62
CA LYS A 571 -2.21 -25.15 2.98
C LYS A 571 -1.86 -23.90 3.80
N PRO A 572 -2.85 -23.20 4.40
CA PRO A 572 -2.56 -22.07 5.26
C PRO A 572 -1.75 -22.52 6.49
N GLY A 573 -0.93 -21.62 7.03
CA GLY A 573 -0.31 -21.84 8.35
C GLY A 573 -1.37 -21.95 9.45
N GLU A 574 -1.03 -22.53 10.60
CA GLU A 574 -1.99 -22.85 11.67
C GLU A 574 -2.83 -21.63 12.13
N GLU A 575 -2.21 -20.46 12.25
CA GLU A 575 -2.90 -19.22 12.63
C GLU A 575 -3.94 -18.80 11.57
N LEU A 576 -3.57 -18.83 10.30
CA LEU A 576 -4.46 -18.47 9.19
C LEU A 576 -5.56 -19.52 9.00
N ALA A 577 -5.25 -20.81 9.20
CA ALA A 577 -6.21 -21.90 9.17
C ALA A 577 -7.30 -21.70 10.24
N THR A 578 -6.89 -21.43 11.48
CA THR A 578 -7.79 -21.11 12.59
C THR A 578 -8.64 -19.89 12.28
N PHE A 579 -8.04 -18.83 11.72
CA PHE A 579 -8.78 -17.63 11.34
C PHE A 579 -9.83 -17.90 10.25
N LEU A 580 -9.50 -18.70 9.22
CA LEU A 580 -10.44 -19.07 8.16
C LEU A 580 -11.61 -19.89 8.73
N GLU A 581 -11.34 -20.84 9.63
CA GLU A 581 -12.38 -21.62 10.31
C GLU A 581 -13.31 -20.74 11.15
N MET A 582 -12.76 -19.77 11.89
CA MET A 582 -13.57 -18.79 12.64
C MET A 582 -14.48 -17.94 11.74
N GLN A 583 -14.09 -17.73 10.48
CA GLN A 583 -14.89 -17.04 9.47
C GLN A 583 -15.81 -17.98 8.68
N GLY A 584 -15.87 -19.27 9.03
CA GLY A 584 -16.68 -20.28 8.36
C GLY A 584 -16.17 -20.66 6.95
N LEU A 585 -14.89 -20.44 6.67
CA LEU A 585 -14.25 -20.79 5.39
C LEU A 585 -13.43 -22.08 5.51
N ASP A 586 -13.25 -22.77 4.39
CA ASP A 586 -12.39 -23.95 4.30
C ASP A 586 -10.92 -23.58 4.60
N SER A 587 -10.32 -24.27 5.57
CA SER A 587 -8.93 -24.14 5.98
C SER A 587 -7.99 -25.15 5.33
N GLY A 588 -8.52 -26.06 4.50
CA GLY A 588 -7.71 -27.06 3.81
C GLY A 588 -6.73 -26.46 2.80
N LEU A 589 -7.24 -25.59 1.92
CA LEU A 589 -6.46 -24.89 0.90
C LEU A 589 -6.90 -23.43 0.80
N THR A 590 -5.95 -22.51 0.79
CA THR A 590 -6.19 -21.09 0.58
C THR A 590 -5.44 -20.58 -0.64
N TRP A 591 -6.00 -19.55 -1.29
CA TRP A 591 -5.35 -18.92 -2.43
C TRP A 591 -4.28 -17.93 -1.97
N VAL A 592 -3.07 -18.10 -2.49
CA VAL A 592 -1.91 -17.27 -2.16
C VAL A 592 -1.38 -16.49 -3.37
N ALA A 593 -0.82 -15.33 -3.09
CA ALA A 593 -0.17 -14.46 -4.07
C ALA A 593 1.30 -14.90 -4.24
N LYS A 594 1.67 -15.52 -5.37
CA LYS A 594 3.06 -15.97 -5.63
C LYS A 594 3.97 -14.92 -6.26
N GLY A 595 3.43 -14.09 -7.14
CA GLY A 595 4.22 -13.20 -7.99
C GLY A 595 4.67 -13.89 -9.29
N CYS A 596 4.65 -13.12 -10.37
CA CYS A 596 5.23 -13.46 -11.66
C CYS A 596 5.51 -12.15 -12.42
N GLU A 597 6.15 -12.23 -13.59
CA GLU A 597 6.46 -11.05 -14.41
C GLU A 597 5.22 -10.25 -14.80
N LYS A 598 4.10 -10.93 -15.10
CA LYS A 598 2.84 -10.27 -15.50
C LYS A 598 2.21 -9.41 -14.40
N CYS A 599 2.45 -9.75 -13.13
CA CYS A 599 2.00 -8.96 -11.99
C CYS A 599 3.15 -8.21 -11.31
N ARG A 600 4.32 -8.10 -11.96
CA ARG A 600 5.51 -7.43 -11.43
C ARG A 600 5.91 -7.96 -10.05
N GLN A 601 5.84 -9.28 -9.88
CA GLN A 601 6.16 -9.99 -8.64
C GLN A 601 5.27 -9.62 -7.42
N THR A 602 4.18 -8.86 -7.61
CA THR A 602 3.26 -8.52 -6.52
C THR A 602 2.30 -9.65 -6.16
N GLY A 603 2.00 -10.53 -7.14
CA GLY A 603 0.98 -11.56 -7.02
C GLY A 603 -0.45 -11.07 -7.24
N PHE A 604 -0.64 -9.78 -7.56
CA PHE A 604 -1.94 -9.16 -7.80
C PHE A 604 -2.02 -8.48 -9.18
N SER A 605 -3.21 -8.43 -9.77
CA SER A 605 -3.44 -7.71 -11.03
C SER A 605 -4.88 -7.22 -11.09
N GLY A 606 -5.04 -5.89 -11.09
CA GLY A 606 -6.35 -5.25 -11.04
C GLY A 606 -6.97 -5.22 -9.65
N ARG A 607 -8.16 -4.64 -9.57
CA ARG A 607 -8.89 -4.38 -8.32
C ARG A 607 -10.34 -4.84 -8.42
N VAL A 608 -10.97 -5.08 -7.28
CA VAL A 608 -12.39 -5.42 -7.16
C VAL A 608 -12.98 -4.69 -5.96
N GLY A 609 -14.26 -4.30 -6.06
CA GLY A 609 -14.98 -3.67 -4.94
C GLY A 609 -15.30 -4.65 -3.83
N ILE A 610 -15.29 -4.18 -2.59
CA ILE A 610 -15.99 -4.81 -1.47
C ILE A 610 -17.02 -3.83 -0.92
N TYR A 611 -18.16 -4.36 -0.50
CA TYR A 611 -19.36 -3.57 -0.28
C TYR A 611 -20.03 -3.89 1.05
N GLU A 612 -20.55 -2.84 1.68
CA GLU A 612 -21.47 -2.92 2.82
C GLU A 612 -22.67 -2.04 2.49
N LEU A 613 -23.82 -2.66 2.31
CA LEU A 613 -25.04 -1.98 1.87
C LEU A 613 -26.05 -1.91 3.01
N LEU A 614 -26.29 -0.70 3.51
CA LEU A 614 -27.35 -0.39 4.44
C LEU A 614 -28.59 0.06 3.66
N THR A 615 -29.72 -0.59 3.87
CA THR A 615 -31.03 -0.17 3.36
C THR A 615 -31.88 0.38 4.49
N THR A 616 -32.52 1.52 4.29
CA THR A 616 -33.41 2.12 5.28
C THR A 616 -34.84 1.62 5.08
N ASP A 617 -35.37 0.90 6.05
CA ASP A 617 -36.79 0.55 6.15
C ASP A 617 -37.49 1.33 7.28
N ASP A 618 -38.81 1.20 7.40
CA ASP A 618 -39.62 1.97 8.35
C ASP A 618 -39.12 1.88 9.80
N GLN A 619 -38.69 0.70 10.24
CA GLN A 619 -38.20 0.54 11.60
C GLN A 619 -36.81 1.18 11.76
N LEU A 620 -35.93 1.13 10.75
CA LEU A 620 -34.67 1.86 10.81
C LEU A 620 -34.90 3.38 10.76
N ARG A 621 -35.93 3.87 10.06
CA ARG A 621 -36.31 5.30 10.08
C ARG A 621 -36.63 5.76 11.50
N ASP A 622 -37.46 5.00 12.22
CA ASP A 622 -37.79 5.29 13.61
C ASP A 622 -36.56 5.28 14.53
N VAL A 623 -35.65 4.34 14.30
CA VAL A 623 -34.40 4.25 15.05
C VAL A 623 -33.52 5.46 14.76
N ILE A 624 -33.32 5.83 13.50
CA ILE A 624 -32.53 7.01 13.08
C ILE A 624 -33.12 8.29 13.69
N ALA A 625 -34.44 8.45 13.70
CA ALA A 625 -35.11 9.61 14.27
C ALA A 625 -34.84 9.81 15.78
N ARG A 626 -34.51 8.73 16.50
CA ARG A 626 -34.10 8.78 17.93
C ARG A 626 -32.63 9.10 18.14
N ASN A 627 -31.85 9.24 17.06
CA ASN A 627 -30.41 9.51 17.07
C ASN A 627 -29.60 8.51 17.94
N PRO A 628 -29.55 7.23 17.54
CA PRO A 628 -28.95 6.17 18.33
C PRO A 628 -27.42 6.27 18.31
N ASN A 629 -26.77 5.60 19.26
CA ASN A 629 -25.33 5.40 19.17
C ASN A 629 -24.96 4.56 17.94
N VAL A 630 -23.87 4.91 17.25
CA VAL A 630 -23.44 4.24 16.00
C VAL A 630 -23.19 2.74 16.19
N ALA A 631 -22.64 2.31 17.32
CA ALA A 631 -22.36 0.91 17.58
C ALA A 631 -23.64 0.08 17.73
N GLU A 632 -24.64 0.63 18.44
CA GLU A 632 -25.96 0.01 18.59
C GLU A 632 -26.70 -0.03 17.24
N PHE A 633 -26.64 1.06 16.48
CA PHE A 633 -27.26 1.13 15.16
C PHE A 633 -26.64 0.14 14.19
N ARG A 634 -25.30 0.02 14.18
CA ARG A 634 -24.58 -0.99 13.39
C ARG A 634 -25.03 -2.41 13.73
N ARG A 635 -25.11 -2.75 15.02
CA ARG A 635 -25.58 -4.07 15.46
C ARG A 635 -26.99 -4.34 14.94
N THR A 636 -27.89 -3.36 15.06
CA THR A 636 -29.26 -3.45 14.55
C THR A 636 -29.27 -3.67 13.02
N CYS A 637 -28.42 -2.99 12.26
CA CYS A 637 -28.32 -3.19 10.81
C CYS A 637 -27.85 -4.62 10.47
N ILE A 638 -26.85 -5.13 11.18
CA ILE A 638 -26.32 -6.49 10.98
C ILE A 638 -27.37 -7.55 11.31
N GLU A 639 -28.09 -7.40 12.43
CA GLU A 639 -29.19 -8.29 12.83
C GLU A 639 -30.31 -8.35 11.77
N ARG A 640 -30.43 -7.31 10.95
CA ARG A 640 -31.42 -7.22 9.87
C ARG A 640 -30.87 -7.60 8.49
N GLY A 641 -29.67 -8.18 8.45
CA GLY A 641 -29.10 -8.78 7.24
C GLY A 641 -28.09 -7.91 6.50
N MET A 642 -27.67 -6.77 7.06
CA MET A 642 -26.55 -6.01 6.49
C MET A 642 -25.25 -6.83 6.59
N VAL A 643 -24.65 -7.11 5.43
CA VAL A 643 -23.32 -7.73 5.35
C VAL A 643 -22.26 -6.64 5.50
N THR A 644 -21.31 -6.82 6.41
CA THR A 644 -20.23 -5.85 6.64
C THR A 644 -19.20 -5.87 5.52
N LEU A 645 -18.41 -4.80 5.41
CA LEU A 645 -17.30 -4.73 4.43
C LEU A 645 -16.35 -5.93 4.54
N ARG A 646 -16.05 -6.34 5.77
CA ARG A 646 -15.22 -7.53 6.04
C ARG A 646 -15.94 -8.81 5.65
N GLY A 647 -17.24 -8.94 5.95
CA GLY A 647 -18.03 -10.11 5.57
C GLY A 647 -18.06 -10.34 4.06
N ASP A 648 -18.33 -9.30 3.26
CA ASP A 648 -18.26 -9.37 1.80
C ASP A 648 -16.84 -9.66 1.30
N GLY A 649 -15.83 -9.04 1.92
CA GLY A 649 -14.42 -9.34 1.65
C GLY A 649 -14.06 -10.81 1.86
N MET A 650 -14.52 -11.42 2.96
CA MET A 650 -14.26 -12.83 3.26
C MET A 650 -14.97 -13.77 2.28
N ARG A 651 -16.17 -13.43 1.78
CA ARG A 651 -16.81 -14.18 0.66
C ARG A 651 -15.90 -14.21 -0.57
N LYS A 652 -15.26 -13.09 -0.90
CA LYS A 652 -14.31 -12.99 -2.03
C LYS A 652 -13.00 -13.75 -1.80
N VAL A 653 -12.56 -13.88 -0.55
CA VAL A 653 -11.45 -14.77 -0.18
C VAL A 653 -11.83 -16.22 -0.44
N GLY A 654 -13.01 -16.66 0.02
CA GLY A 654 -13.52 -18.01 -0.25
C GLY A 654 -13.64 -18.32 -1.75
N ALA A 655 -13.99 -17.33 -2.56
CA ALA A 655 -14.03 -17.44 -4.02
C ALA A 655 -12.65 -17.38 -4.72
N GLY A 656 -11.55 -17.19 -3.98
CA GLY A 656 -10.20 -17.11 -4.55
C GLY A 656 -9.94 -15.86 -5.41
N ILE A 657 -10.66 -14.77 -5.12
CA ILE A 657 -10.53 -13.50 -5.84
C ILE A 657 -9.44 -12.63 -5.20
N THR A 658 -9.31 -12.66 -3.88
CA THR A 658 -8.34 -11.88 -3.11
C THR A 658 -7.83 -12.68 -1.90
N THR A 659 -7.00 -12.07 -1.05
CA THR A 659 -6.41 -12.71 0.14
C THR A 659 -6.93 -12.09 1.43
N VAL A 660 -6.84 -12.85 2.54
CA VAL A 660 -7.18 -12.34 3.89
C VAL A 660 -6.38 -11.07 4.21
N HIS A 661 -5.09 -11.04 3.86
CA HIS A 661 -4.23 -9.89 4.09
C HIS A 661 -4.75 -8.62 3.39
N GLU A 662 -5.27 -8.73 2.16
CA GLU A 662 -5.87 -7.58 1.46
C GLU A 662 -7.15 -7.09 2.15
N ILE A 663 -7.99 -7.99 2.67
CA ILE A 663 -9.20 -7.61 3.40
C ILE A 663 -8.83 -6.88 4.70
N LEU A 664 -7.88 -7.40 5.46
CA LEU A 664 -7.42 -6.77 6.71
C LEU A 664 -6.72 -5.42 6.47
N ARG A 665 -6.05 -5.24 5.32
CA ARG A 665 -5.42 -3.96 4.96
C ARG A 665 -6.42 -2.83 4.79
N VAL A 666 -7.61 -3.10 4.25
CA VAL A 666 -8.60 -2.06 3.91
C VAL A 666 -9.79 -1.99 4.86
N THR A 667 -9.94 -2.97 5.77
CA THR A 667 -10.98 -3.02 6.80
C THR A 667 -10.34 -2.83 8.18
N GLU A 668 -10.79 -1.83 8.94
CA GLU A 668 -10.29 -1.60 10.31
C GLU A 668 -10.62 -2.79 11.23
N ALA A 669 -9.79 -3.05 12.24
CA ALA A 669 -9.93 -4.15 13.19
C ALA A 669 -11.20 -4.09 14.07
N ASN A 670 -12.05 -3.08 13.91
CA ASN A 670 -13.29 -2.92 14.66
C ASN A 670 -14.39 -3.79 14.05
N ALA A 671 -14.30 -5.11 14.25
CA ALA A 671 -15.41 -6.05 14.12
C ALA A 671 -15.58 -6.78 15.45
#